data_AF-A0AAW8F4C8-F1
#
_entry.id   AF-A0AAW8F4C8-F1
#
_cell.length_a   1.000
_cell.length_b   1.000
_cell.length_c   1.000
_cell.angle_alpha   90.00
_cell.angle_beta   90.00
_cell.angle_gamma   90.00
#
_symmetry.space_group_name_H-M   'P 1'
#
loop_
_entity.id
_entity.type
_entity.pdbx_description
1 polymer ?
#
loop_
_entity_poly.entity_id
_entity_poly.type
_entity_poly.pdbx_seq_one_letter_code
_entity_poly.pdbx_strand_id
1 'polypeptide(L)'
;MMSPDPLHLNLSRRHFLGAGILAGALIVLPPSVVSAAAAAGDVTLTADGIRVVASVGGRIAVYSGAGVLLMAGSRFQTKDTVYGIQTSTGGTPSLTSADGQPAIRMEYTMPASAGGVVVSALIRVQTAQVHLEWTVSGSATLNPAGFMFSRALTAPTAPDEYIPTSEWQRDGAGGIPYEVPTGVVYRSSWASGHGLLLLDSSRKAWTTATWVHAPGTQVDATTAATSASLILTEARPASGAAIGRGDGMAVELSTTRPYNVWDAAGDAAATVTVTNARSSDEVFALSWWARTDQGAVVSSGTTSLTVAALSAADATISVPLEAQGMVLLEATATAASGDTAFARTTLAALTPFAYSAGSSSMFGIANYPWLLNAGEQATLDLWQKVGIQWVRIAYDGGPGLPPSSYDARGMDHNLELQPDITATDAALVAWAEASCTTASAAGASWFEVGNELNRPFNTGDAAPGYVERVLKPVHAARAAQGGAFQLMNNGLAGMDRPWIEAFHAAGGWDLVDGIAFHPGRGNFTPDFIPDGEGGEWGTGATGAYWNFLGGLRQLKELMVEYGEKEIWLTEAYACTRPNAWWNDTYRHAAENVLLSLALAKAEGVRAVCWYQFFDSYTISPMGASPDDVEYHFGLVNRDLGPKPSLLAYATAARALDQATFVRWVHLDDGTTHGLLFSTPDGPLAVLWNRADGYILNTDGTRTDWRFPAPEMWQDPWPTKTQVSLPAASLVTETDAFGRTRQIACAGGQAQLTLDGAPRLYRGLLLDD
;
A
#
# COMPACT_ATOMS: atom_id res chain seq x y z
N MET A 1 -70.46 -19.43 -28.19
CA MET A 1 -69.28 -19.43 -27.30
C MET A 1 -68.33 -18.38 -27.84
N MET A 2 -67.74 -17.54 -26.96
CA MET A 2 -66.98 -16.32 -27.26
C MET A 2 -67.82 -15.04 -27.19
N SER A 3 -67.68 -14.39 -26.02
CA SER A 3 -68.10 -13.03 -25.72
C SER A 3 -66.84 -12.15 -25.71
N PRO A 4 -66.97 -10.84 -26.00
CA PRO A 4 -65.87 -10.00 -26.43
C PRO A 4 -65.14 -9.35 -25.25
N ASP A 5 -63.90 -8.99 -25.53
CA ASP A 5 -63.05 -8.11 -24.73
C ASP A 5 -63.61 -6.67 -24.77
N PRO A 6 -63.63 -5.98 -23.61
CA PRO A 6 -62.89 -4.71 -23.57
C PRO A 6 -62.18 -4.43 -22.24
N LEU A 7 -60.95 -3.92 -22.36
CA LEU A 7 -60.28 -2.84 -21.60
C LEU A 7 -60.84 -2.49 -20.20
N HIS A 8 -60.00 -2.58 -19.15
CA HIS A 8 -59.50 -1.41 -18.40
C HIS A 8 -58.59 -1.76 -17.18
N LEU A 9 -57.45 -1.05 -17.12
CA LEU A 9 -56.71 -0.51 -15.96
C LEU A 9 -56.16 -1.46 -14.87
N ASN A 10 -54.82 -1.47 -14.70
CA ASN A 10 -54.15 -0.81 -13.56
C ASN A 10 -52.59 -0.96 -13.53
N LEU A 11 -51.94 0.20 -13.33
CA LEU A 11 -50.81 0.50 -12.44
C LEU A 11 -49.41 -0.16 -12.65
N SER A 12 -48.42 0.73 -12.87
CA SER A 12 -46.98 0.48 -12.81
C SER A 12 -46.45 0.31 -11.38
N ARG A 13 -45.41 -0.55 -11.19
CA ARG A 13 -44.13 -0.23 -10.49
C ARG A 13 -43.25 -1.48 -10.26
N ARG A 14 -42.00 -1.38 -10.72
CA ARG A 14 -40.73 -1.71 -10.03
C ARG A 14 -40.29 -3.16 -9.71
N HIS A 15 -39.00 -3.36 -10.02
CA HIS A 15 -38.00 -4.28 -9.46
C HIS A 15 -38.25 -5.79 -9.58
N PHE A 16 -37.51 -6.45 -10.48
CA PHE A 16 -36.77 -7.69 -10.23
C PHE A 16 -36.01 -8.07 -11.50
N LEU A 17 -34.71 -7.79 -11.58
CA LEU A 17 -33.81 -8.49 -12.50
C LEU A 17 -32.67 -9.05 -11.65
N GLY A 18 -32.76 -10.35 -11.41
CA GLY A 18 -31.83 -11.10 -10.57
C GLY A 18 -30.50 -11.31 -11.27
N ALA A 19 -29.42 -11.13 -10.51
CA ALA A 19 -28.09 -11.61 -10.86
C ALA A 19 -28.09 -13.15 -10.75
N GLY A 20 -27.77 -13.83 -11.85
CA GLY A 20 -27.48 -15.27 -11.82
C GLY A 20 -26.08 -15.51 -11.26
N ILE A 21 -25.96 -16.37 -10.25
CA ILE A 21 -24.68 -16.79 -9.65
C ILE A 21 -24.31 -18.17 -10.20
N LEU A 22 -23.05 -18.33 -10.63
CA LEU A 22 -22.41 -19.63 -10.86
C LEU A 22 -21.49 -19.91 -9.67
N ALA A 23 -21.65 -21.05 -9.01
CA ALA A 23 -20.80 -21.50 -7.90
C ALA A 23 -19.79 -22.54 -8.40
N GLY A 24 -18.52 -22.36 -8.04
CA GLY A 24 -17.44 -23.33 -8.25
C GLY A 24 -16.86 -23.77 -6.91
N ALA A 25 -16.60 -25.07 -6.74
CA ALA A 25 -15.99 -25.62 -5.53
C ALA A 25 -14.50 -25.91 -5.76
N LEU A 26 -13.64 -25.41 -4.88
CA LEU A 26 -12.23 -25.80 -4.78
C LEU A 26 -12.15 -26.86 -3.67
N ILE A 27 -11.91 -28.12 -4.03
CA ILE A 27 -12.02 -29.29 -3.13
C ILE A 27 -10.66 -29.60 -2.49
N VAL A 28 -10.62 -29.69 -1.16
CA VAL A 28 -9.58 -30.42 -0.41
C VAL A 28 -10.13 -31.79 0.01
N LEU A 29 -9.25 -32.81 0.07
CA LEU A 29 -9.60 -34.17 0.46
C LEU A 29 -10.08 -34.25 1.93
N PRO A 30 -11.01 -35.15 2.28
CA PRO A 30 -11.52 -35.29 3.65
C PRO A 30 -10.43 -35.77 4.64
N PRO A 31 -10.63 -35.59 5.98
CA PRO A 31 -9.71 -36.08 6.99
C PRO A 31 -9.43 -37.58 6.87
N SER A 32 -8.17 -37.99 7.00
CA SER A 32 -7.69 -39.36 6.81
C SER A 32 -6.97 -39.90 8.05
N VAL A 33 -6.92 -41.23 8.18
CA VAL A 33 -6.20 -41.89 9.27
C VAL A 33 -4.70 -41.73 9.05
N VAL A 34 -3.99 -41.28 10.09
CA VAL A 34 -2.53 -41.18 10.07
C VAL A 34 -1.92 -42.56 10.35
N SER A 35 -1.05 -43.00 9.46
CA SER A 35 -0.23 -44.21 9.66
C SER A 35 1.22 -43.83 9.94
N ALA A 36 1.88 -44.63 10.77
CA ALA A 36 3.27 -44.42 11.17
C ALA A 36 4.09 -45.69 11.01
N ALA A 37 5.35 -45.53 10.61
CA ALA A 37 6.33 -46.60 10.52
C ALA A 37 7.70 -46.12 10.98
N ALA A 38 8.47 -46.99 11.63
CA ALA A 38 9.86 -46.74 11.96
C ALA A 38 10.73 -47.90 11.44
N ALA A 39 11.70 -47.61 10.57
CA ALA A 39 12.55 -48.63 9.97
C ALA A 39 13.93 -48.04 9.62
N ALA A 40 15.00 -48.79 9.92
CA ALA A 40 16.38 -48.41 9.60
C ALA A 40 16.81 -46.99 10.08
N GLY A 41 16.24 -46.51 11.19
CA GLY A 41 16.52 -45.17 11.74
C GLY A 41 15.66 -44.05 11.14
N ASP A 42 14.85 -44.35 10.12
CA ASP A 42 13.85 -43.43 9.59
C ASP A 42 12.51 -43.61 10.33
N VAL A 43 11.82 -42.49 10.55
CA VAL A 43 10.43 -42.47 11.03
C VAL A 43 9.57 -41.80 9.97
N THR A 44 8.52 -42.48 9.57
CA THR A 44 7.61 -42.04 8.51
C THR A 44 6.22 -41.83 9.08
N LEU A 45 5.59 -40.72 8.70
CA LEU A 45 4.15 -40.50 8.85
C LEU A 45 3.51 -40.38 7.47
N THR A 46 2.34 -41.00 7.29
CA THR A 46 1.57 -40.92 6.05
C THR A 46 0.12 -40.62 6.36
N ALA A 47 -0.44 -39.66 5.62
CA ALA A 47 -1.86 -39.35 5.54
C ALA A 47 -2.25 -39.23 4.06
N ASP A 48 -3.54 -39.13 3.75
CA ASP A 48 -3.96 -39.01 2.36
C ASP A 48 -3.36 -37.76 1.72
N GLY A 49 -2.76 -37.93 0.53
CA GLY A 49 -2.14 -36.84 -0.21
C GLY A 49 -0.74 -36.41 0.28
N ILE A 50 -0.24 -36.90 1.43
CA ILE A 50 1.07 -36.46 1.95
C ILE A 50 1.81 -37.52 2.77
N ARG A 51 3.14 -37.53 2.66
CA ARG A 51 4.02 -38.37 3.46
C ARG A 51 5.24 -37.61 3.93
N VAL A 52 5.61 -37.77 5.18
CA VAL A 52 6.83 -37.20 5.77
C VAL A 52 7.76 -38.32 6.20
N VAL A 53 9.04 -38.20 5.85
CA VAL A 53 10.11 -39.09 6.31
C VAL A 53 11.13 -38.24 7.08
N ALA A 54 11.34 -38.58 8.34
CA ALA A 54 12.41 -38.02 9.16
C ALA A 54 13.52 -39.05 9.33
N SER A 55 14.76 -38.66 9.10
CA SER A 55 15.93 -39.55 9.09
C SER A 55 17.01 -39.10 10.06
N VAL A 56 17.86 -40.05 10.46
CA VAL A 56 19.11 -39.76 11.18
C VAL A 56 19.95 -38.74 10.38
N GLY A 57 20.59 -37.82 11.09
CA GLY A 57 21.27 -36.67 10.51
C GLY A 57 20.38 -35.42 10.39
N GLY A 58 19.18 -35.45 10.97
CA GLY A 58 18.29 -34.29 11.09
C GLY A 58 17.38 -34.06 9.89
N ARG A 59 17.41 -34.96 8.88
CA ARG A 59 16.68 -34.76 7.63
C ARG A 59 15.16 -34.92 7.83
N ILE A 60 14.38 -33.98 7.31
CA ILE A 60 12.93 -34.03 7.18
C ILE A 60 12.62 -33.88 5.68
N ALA A 61 11.98 -34.88 5.08
CA ALA A 61 11.61 -34.92 3.67
C ALA A 61 10.10 -35.07 3.51
N VAL A 62 9.49 -34.19 2.72
CA VAL A 62 8.05 -34.20 2.46
C VAL A 62 7.77 -34.64 1.03
N TYR A 63 6.85 -35.60 0.89
CA TYR A 63 6.44 -36.20 -0.37
C TYR A 63 4.95 -35.96 -0.62
N SER A 64 4.56 -35.83 -1.88
CA SER A 64 3.16 -35.85 -2.28
C SER A 64 2.55 -37.26 -2.12
N GLY A 65 1.23 -37.38 -2.22
CA GLY A 65 0.52 -38.66 -2.23
C GLY A 65 0.94 -39.59 -3.37
N ALA A 66 1.49 -39.04 -4.47
CA ALA A 66 2.07 -39.82 -5.57
C ALA A 66 3.51 -40.29 -5.30
N GLY A 67 4.07 -39.98 -4.11
CA GLY A 67 5.43 -40.36 -3.72
C GLY A 67 6.54 -39.49 -4.30
N VAL A 68 6.22 -38.33 -4.88
CA VAL A 68 7.21 -37.38 -5.41
C VAL A 68 7.78 -36.55 -4.26
N LEU A 69 9.11 -36.43 -4.17
CA LEU A 69 9.76 -35.55 -3.19
C LEU A 69 9.48 -34.09 -3.54
N LEU A 70 8.86 -33.36 -2.62
CA LEU A 70 8.50 -31.95 -2.80
C LEU A 70 9.57 -31.03 -2.21
N MET A 71 9.93 -31.28 -0.94
CA MET A 71 10.94 -30.52 -0.23
C MET A 71 11.70 -31.37 0.79
N ALA A 72 12.93 -30.97 1.11
CA ALA A 72 13.68 -31.55 2.20
C ALA A 72 14.54 -30.51 2.94
N GLY A 73 14.69 -30.69 4.25
CA GLY A 73 15.57 -29.92 5.13
C GLY A 73 16.35 -30.84 6.04
N SER A 74 17.45 -30.39 6.64
CA SER A 74 18.20 -31.19 7.64
C SER A 74 18.71 -30.41 8.86
N ARG A 75 18.52 -29.10 8.89
CA ARG A 75 19.12 -28.21 9.89
C ARG A 75 18.14 -27.19 10.42
N PHE A 76 18.39 -26.78 11.65
CA PHE A 76 17.80 -25.63 12.30
C PHE A 76 18.91 -24.68 12.73
N GLN A 77 18.66 -23.37 12.63
CA GLN A 77 19.56 -22.32 13.05
C GLN A 77 18.92 -21.51 14.18
N THR A 78 19.67 -21.33 15.25
CA THR A 78 19.31 -20.46 16.36
C THR A 78 20.15 -19.18 16.33
N LYS A 79 19.63 -18.14 16.98
CA LYS A 79 20.38 -16.91 17.27
C LYS A 79 20.31 -16.65 18.77
N ASP A 80 21.45 -16.29 19.33
CA ASP A 80 21.63 -15.94 20.73
C ASP A 80 22.51 -14.68 20.81
N THR A 81 22.21 -13.78 21.74
CA THR A 81 22.95 -12.52 21.87
C THR A 81 24.36 -12.70 22.44
N VAL A 82 24.62 -13.81 23.14
CA VAL A 82 25.94 -14.18 23.69
C VAL A 82 26.65 -15.18 22.79
N TYR A 83 25.96 -16.24 22.36
CA TYR A 83 26.58 -17.33 21.59
C TYR A 83 26.53 -17.10 20.07
N GLY A 84 25.90 -16.03 19.60
CA GLY A 84 25.78 -15.70 18.19
C GLY A 84 24.84 -16.65 17.43
N ILE A 85 25.11 -16.85 16.14
CA ILE A 85 24.32 -17.72 15.27
C ILE A 85 24.89 -19.13 15.32
N GLN A 86 24.03 -20.12 15.57
CA GLN A 86 24.43 -21.53 15.68
C GLN A 86 23.53 -22.40 14.82
N THR A 87 24.11 -23.39 14.14
CA THR A 87 23.39 -24.29 13.24
C THR A 87 23.55 -25.74 13.69
N SER A 88 22.46 -26.50 13.72
CA SER A 88 22.51 -27.93 14.04
C SER A 88 23.36 -28.71 13.02
N THR A 89 24.06 -29.73 13.50
CA THR A 89 24.96 -30.58 12.69
C THR A 89 24.38 -31.97 12.38
N GLY A 90 23.23 -32.30 12.97
CA GLY A 90 22.54 -33.57 12.77
C GLY A 90 21.21 -33.60 13.54
N GLY A 91 20.64 -34.79 13.70
CA GLY A 91 19.45 -35.01 14.50
C GLY A 91 18.97 -36.45 14.48
N THR A 92 18.17 -36.83 15.47
CA THR A 92 17.66 -38.19 15.65
C THR A 92 16.13 -38.17 15.72
N PRO A 93 15.43 -38.81 14.77
CA PRO A 93 13.99 -38.94 14.82
C PRO A 93 13.56 -40.09 15.73
N SER A 94 12.40 -39.94 16.35
CA SER A 94 11.72 -40.99 17.12
C SER A 94 10.22 -40.89 16.93
N LEU A 95 9.54 -42.03 16.97
CA LEU A 95 8.08 -42.06 16.96
C LEU A 95 7.55 -41.68 18.35
N THR A 96 6.58 -40.78 18.39
CA THR A 96 5.90 -40.35 19.60
C THR A 96 4.40 -40.19 19.33
N SER A 97 3.66 -39.62 20.27
CA SER A 97 2.26 -39.23 20.10
C SER A 97 2.04 -37.77 20.50
N ALA A 98 1.14 -37.10 19.79
CA ALA A 98 0.65 -35.77 20.10
C ALA A 98 -0.87 -35.77 19.89
N ASP A 99 -1.65 -35.29 20.86
CA ASP A 99 -3.12 -35.24 20.81
C ASP A 99 -3.78 -36.58 20.46
N GLY A 100 -3.17 -37.68 20.90
CA GLY A 100 -3.65 -39.04 20.64
C GLY A 100 -3.34 -39.58 19.24
N GLN A 101 -2.64 -38.83 18.39
CA GLN A 101 -2.23 -39.24 17.05
C GLN A 101 -0.71 -39.52 16.98
N PRO A 102 -0.26 -40.38 16.05
CA PRO A 102 1.16 -40.58 15.81
C PRO A 102 1.86 -39.30 15.37
N ALA A 103 3.04 -39.01 15.94
CA ALA A 103 3.86 -37.86 15.62
C ALA A 103 5.35 -38.25 15.57
N ILE A 104 6.19 -37.42 14.94
CA ILE A 104 7.66 -37.59 14.96
C ILE A 104 8.27 -36.54 15.88
N ARG A 105 9.12 -36.96 16.80
CA ARG A 105 10.02 -36.07 17.55
C ARG A 105 11.42 -36.14 16.96
N MET A 106 11.93 -35.00 16.49
CA MET A 106 13.30 -34.84 15.98
C MET A 106 14.13 -34.05 16.98
N GLU A 107 15.11 -34.70 17.59
CA GLU A 107 16.09 -34.04 18.45
C GLU A 107 17.30 -33.63 17.63
N TYR A 108 17.54 -32.32 17.46
CA TYR A 108 18.67 -31.82 16.69
C TYR A 108 19.96 -31.84 17.51
N THR A 109 21.06 -32.20 16.85
CA THR A 109 22.40 -32.12 17.44
C THR A 109 22.94 -30.71 17.27
N MET A 110 23.13 -29.98 18.36
CA MET A 110 23.72 -28.64 18.37
C MET A 110 25.24 -28.68 18.62
N PRO A 111 26.03 -27.78 18.04
CA PRO A 111 27.47 -27.71 18.29
C PRO A 111 27.76 -27.24 19.72
N ALA A 112 28.93 -27.58 20.25
CA ALA A 112 29.34 -27.18 21.60
C ALA A 112 29.37 -25.65 21.80
N SER A 113 29.60 -24.89 20.73
CA SER A 113 29.53 -23.41 20.71
C SER A 113 28.14 -22.85 21.01
N ALA A 114 27.08 -23.68 20.99
CA ALA A 114 25.73 -23.25 21.29
C ALA A 114 25.41 -23.12 22.79
N GLY A 115 26.40 -23.31 23.68
CA GLY A 115 26.28 -22.87 25.08
C GLY A 115 25.19 -23.56 25.92
N GLY A 116 24.75 -24.75 25.51
CA GLY A 116 23.67 -25.49 26.17
C GLY A 116 22.30 -25.38 25.49
N VAL A 117 22.21 -24.65 24.38
CA VAL A 117 20.98 -24.58 23.58
C VAL A 117 20.62 -25.95 23.01
N VAL A 118 19.36 -26.35 23.18
CA VAL A 118 18.77 -27.58 22.65
C VAL A 118 17.66 -27.21 21.68
N VAL A 119 17.53 -27.96 20.59
CA VAL A 119 16.46 -27.79 19.60
C VAL A 119 15.76 -29.13 19.38
N SER A 120 14.45 -29.17 19.62
CA SER A 120 13.59 -30.31 19.31
C SER A 120 12.50 -29.87 18.35
N ALA A 121 12.16 -30.69 17.36
CA ALA A 121 10.98 -30.51 16.54
C ALA A 121 9.93 -31.59 16.77
N LEU A 122 8.66 -31.20 16.74
CA LEU A 122 7.51 -32.08 16.72
C LEU A 122 6.83 -31.95 15.35
N ILE A 123 6.66 -33.09 14.68
CA ILE A 123 6.11 -33.16 13.33
C ILE A 123 4.81 -33.95 13.36
N ARG A 124 3.75 -33.35 12.83
CA ARG A 124 2.41 -33.91 12.73
C ARG A 124 1.98 -33.90 11.26
N VAL A 125 1.18 -34.87 10.84
CA VAL A 125 0.58 -34.89 9.49
C VAL A 125 -0.92 -35.04 9.59
N GLN A 126 -1.61 -34.47 8.62
CA GLN A 126 -3.04 -34.65 8.36
C GLN A 126 -3.23 -34.77 6.85
N THR A 127 -4.46 -34.95 6.37
CA THR A 127 -4.74 -34.99 4.93
C THR A 127 -4.12 -33.77 4.24
N ALA A 128 -3.25 -34.03 3.26
CA ALA A 128 -2.54 -33.03 2.46
C ALA A 128 -1.72 -31.97 3.26
N GLN A 129 -1.49 -32.17 4.56
CA GLN A 129 -0.85 -31.19 5.44
C GLN A 129 0.26 -31.80 6.29
N VAL A 130 1.33 -31.03 6.48
CA VAL A 130 2.38 -31.27 7.49
C VAL A 130 2.45 -30.06 8.40
N HIS A 131 2.53 -30.29 9.70
CA HIS A 131 2.82 -29.25 10.67
C HIS A 131 4.15 -29.54 11.36
N LEU A 132 5.00 -28.52 11.44
CA LEU A 132 6.34 -28.55 12.01
C LEU A 132 6.39 -27.53 13.13
N GLU A 133 6.75 -27.96 14.33
CA GLU A 133 6.89 -27.10 15.51
C GLU A 133 8.27 -27.31 16.10
N TRP A 134 9.07 -26.26 16.23
CA TRP A 134 10.38 -26.30 16.85
C TRP A 134 10.34 -25.61 18.21
N THR A 135 10.87 -26.28 19.22
CA THR A 135 11.16 -25.71 20.54
C THR A 135 12.67 -25.55 20.68
N VAL A 136 13.11 -24.34 21.03
CA VAL A 136 14.50 -24.00 21.32
C VAL A 136 14.59 -23.63 22.79
N SER A 137 15.43 -24.31 23.56
CA SER A 137 15.55 -24.08 25.00
C SER A 137 17.01 -24.06 25.48
N GLY A 138 17.22 -23.69 26.74
CA GLY A 138 18.53 -23.81 27.40
C GLY A 138 19.37 -22.53 27.44
N SER A 139 18.83 -21.39 27.02
CA SER A 139 19.53 -20.10 27.12
C SER A 139 18.57 -18.94 27.42
N ALA A 140 18.94 -18.09 28.37
CA ALA A 140 18.20 -16.86 28.69
C ALA A 140 18.50 -15.70 27.73
N THR A 141 19.45 -15.87 26.83
CA THR A 141 19.93 -14.85 25.89
C THR A 141 19.54 -15.13 24.45
N LEU A 142 18.59 -16.07 24.24
CA LEU A 142 18.01 -16.38 22.94
C LEU A 142 17.47 -15.12 22.27
N ASN A 143 17.65 -15.03 20.96
CA ASN A 143 17.01 -14.05 20.10
C ASN A 143 16.12 -14.80 19.08
N PRO A 144 14.86 -15.10 19.45
CA PRO A 144 13.96 -15.88 18.63
C PRO A 144 13.69 -15.28 17.25
N ALA A 145 13.80 -13.96 17.11
CA ALA A 145 13.63 -13.26 15.84
C ALA A 145 14.69 -13.59 14.78
N GLY A 146 15.72 -14.39 15.10
CA GLY A 146 16.73 -14.85 14.15
C GLY A 146 16.67 -16.34 13.79
N PHE A 147 15.62 -17.05 14.20
CA PHE A 147 15.49 -18.48 13.96
C PHE A 147 15.21 -18.82 12.50
N MET A 148 15.77 -19.93 12.03
CA MET A 148 15.60 -20.40 10.65
C MET A 148 15.61 -21.93 10.58
N PHE A 149 14.95 -22.49 9.57
CA PHE A 149 15.10 -23.90 9.24
C PHE A 149 15.52 -24.07 7.78
N SER A 150 16.32 -25.10 7.52
CA SER A 150 16.73 -25.41 6.16
C SER A 150 15.56 -26.07 5.41
N ARG A 151 15.34 -25.67 4.17
CA ARG A 151 14.36 -26.27 3.26
C ARG A 151 14.82 -26.03 1.82
N ALA A 152 15.06 -27.10 1.07
CA ALA A 152 15.29 -27.07 -0.36
C ALA A 152 14.07 -27.66 -1.10
N LEU A 153 13.56 -26.93 -2.09
CA LEU A 153 12.52 -27.41 -3.00
C LEU A 153 13.15 -28.34 -4.06
N THR A 154 12.45 -29.42 -4.40
CA THR A 154 12.90 -30.37 -5.43
C THR A 154 12.18 -30.09 -6.75
N ALA A 155 12.95 -29.80 -7.80
CA ALA A 155 12.45 -29.54 -9.16
C ALA A 155 11.23 -28.57 -9.23
N PRO A 156 11.32 -27.37 -8.63
CA PRO A 156 10.24 -26.40 -8.71
C PRO A 156 10.06 -25.89 -10.14
N THR A 157 8.82 -25.60 -10.54
CA THR A 157 8.50 -25.04 -11.87
C THR A 157 8.59 -23.52 -11.92
N ALA A 158 8.67 -22.87 -10.75
CA ALA A 158 8.83 -21.43 -10.60
C ALA A 158 9.59 -21.11 -9.29
N PRO A 159 10.17 -19.90 -9.15
CA PRO A 159 10.67 -19.42 -7.86
C PRO A 159 9.57 -19.42 -6.79
N ASP A 160 9.97 -19.68 -5.55
CA ASP A 160 9.06 -19.63 -4.40
C ASP A 160 8.59 -18.20 -4.15
N GLU A 161 7.28 -18.02 -3.99
CA GLU A 161 6.68 -16.68 -3.90
C GLU A 161 6.31 -16.36 -2.44
N TYR A 162 6.79 -15.22 -1.94
CA TYR A 162 6.44 -14.69 -0.63
C TYR A 162 5.13 -13.90 -0.70
N ILE A 163 4.13 -14.31 0.07
CA ILE A 163 2.80 -13.72 0.11
C ILE A 163 2.42 -13.45 1.58
N PRO A 164 2.46 -12.19 2.04
CA PRO A 164 1.91 -11.85 3.36
C PRO A 164 0.39 -12.02 3.35
N THR A 165 -0.16 -12.51 4.46
CA THR A 165 -1.60 -12.72 4.64
C THR A 165 -2.15 -11.80 5.71
N SER A 166 -3.41 -11.40 5.55
CA SER A 166 -4.12 -10.52 6.47
C SER A 166 -5.59 -10.90 6.58
N GLU A 167 -6.26 -10.34 7.57
CA GLU A 167 -7.71 -10.40 7.72
C GLU A 167 -8.26 -9.00 8.05
N TRP A 168 -9.52 -8.75 7.71
CA TRP A 168 -10.20 -7.52 8.09
C TRP A 168 -10.74 -7.61 9.52
N GLN A 169 -10.51 -6.57 10.30
CA GLN A 169 -11.05 -6.42 11.64
C GLN A 169 -11.90 -5.15 11.75
N ARG A 170 -13.02 -5.26 12.47
CA ARG A 170 -13.81 -4.10 12.87
C ARG A 170 -13.07 -3.34 13.96
N ASP A 171 -13.16 -2.03 13.91
CA ASP A 171 -12.63 -1.20 14.98
C ASP A 171 -13.54 -1.22 16.21
N GLY A 172 -13.03 -1.74 17.34
CA GLY A 172 -13.82 -1.91 18.56
C GLY A 172 -14.34 -0.61 19.19
N ALA A 173 -13.81 0.55 18.81
CA ALA A 173 -14.30 1.86 19.28
C ALA A 173 -15.05 2.67 18.21
N GLY A 174 -15.50 2.03 17.12
CA GLY A 174 -16.46 2.63 16.18
C GLY A 174 -15.87 3.42 15.01
N GLY A 175 -14.57 3.29 14.74
CA GLY A 175 -13.95 3.79 13.51
C GLY A 175 -14.11 2.86 12.29
N ILE A 176 -13.42 3.16 11.20
CA ILE A 176 -13.39 2.29 10.01
C ILE A 176 -12.63 0.99 10.31
N PRO A 177 -13.00 -0.14 9.67
CA PRO A 177 -12.23 -1.38 9.76
C PRO A 177 -10.87 -1.25 9.08
N TYR A 178 -9.95 -2.14 9.45
CA TYR A 178 -8.60 -2.19 8.92
C TYR A 178 -8.11 -3.64 8.83
N GLU A 179 -7.08 -3.86 8.03
CA GLU A 179 -6.44 -5.17 7.94
C GLU A 179 -5.41 -5.38 9.05
N VAL A 180 -5.36 -6.58 9.60
CA VAL A 180 -4.29 -7.02 10.50
C VAL A 180 -3.49 -8.16 9.86
N PRO A 181 -2.17 -8.24 10.10
CA PRO A 181 -1.38 -9.35 9.59
C PRO A 181 -1.76 -10.66 10.29
N THR A 182 -1.91 -11.73 9.50
CA THR A 182 -2.19 -13.09 10.00
C THR A 182 -1.06 -14.08 9.72
N GLY A 183 0.01 -13.61 9.07
CA GLY A 183 1.21 -14.40 8.80
C GLY A 183 1.75 -14.22 7.38
N VAL A 184 2.53 -15.20 6.94
CA VAL A 184 3.14 -15.27 5.62
C VAL A 184 2.95 -16.66 5.04
N VAL A 185 2.74 -16.71 3.74
CA VAL A 185 2.74 -17.91 2.93
C VAL A 185 3.90 -17.85 1.93
N TYR A 186 4.64 -18.94 1.81
CA TYR A 186 5.52 -19.21 0.68
C TYR A 186 4.82 -20.18 -0.27
N ARG A 187 4.46 -19.72 -1.47
CA ARG A 187 3.84 -20.54 -2.50
C ARG A 187 4.92 -21.20 -3.36
N SER A 188 5.04 -22.52 -3.22
CA SER A 188 5.94 -23.36 -3.99
C SER A 188 5.17 -24.10 -5.09
N SER A 189 5.70 -24.12 -6.31
CA SER A 189 5.06 -24.76 -7.47
C SER A 189 5.89 -25.91 -8.04
N TRP A 190 5.21 -27.00 -8.37
CA TRP A 190 5.76 -28.21 -8.99
C TRP A 190 4.91 -28.62 -10.18
N ALA A 191 5.41 -29.56 -10.99
CA ALA A 191 4.62 -30.15 -12.09
C ALA A 191 3.37 -30.89 -11.58
N SER A 192 3.38 -31.36 -10.34
CA SER A 192 2.26 -32.09 -9.71
C SER A 192 1.23 -31.18 -9.03
N GLY A 193 1.39 -29.86 -9.06
CA GLY A 193 0.54 -28.90 -8.36
C GLY A 193 1.36 -27.91 -7.53
N HIS A 194 0.74 -27.27 -6.56
CA HIS A 194 1.41 -26.31 -5.68
C HIS A 194 1.18 -26.60 -4.20
N GLY A 195 1.94 -25.92 -3.36
CA GLY A 195 1.84 -26.02 -1.91
C GLY A 195 2.15 -24.70 -1.25
N LEU A 196 1.54 -24.51 -0.08
CA LEU A 196 1.63 -23.29 0.71
C LEU A 196 2.37 -23.61 2.00
N LEU A 197 3.56 -23.05 2.18
CA LEU A 197 4.29 -23.11 3.44
C LEU A 197 3.93 -21.88 4.27
N LEU A 198 3.27 -22.10 5.39
CA LEU A 198 2.67 -21.09 6.24
C LEU A 198 3.53 -20.85 7.47
N LEU A 199 3.74 -19.58 7.82
CA LEU A 199 4.42 -19.15 9.03
C LEU A 199 3.69 -17.97 9.68
N ASP A 200 3.78 -17.86 11.00
CA ASP A 200 3.21 -16.74 11.75
C ASP A 200 3.86 -15.40 11.40
N SER A 201 5.14 -15.42 10.99
CA SER A 201 5.81 -14.30 10.34
C SER A 201 7.05 -14.77 9.61
N SER A 202 7.57 -13.95 8.69
CA SER A 202 8.85 -14.20 8.02
C SER A 202 9.39 -12.90 7.43
N ARG A 203 10.65 -12.91 6.98
CA ARG A 203 11.26 -11.79 6.25
C ARG A 203 11.82 -12.32 4.96
N LYS A 204 11.29 -11.86 3.82
CA LYS A 204 11.71 -12.30 2.49
C LYS A 204 13.22 -12.17 2.29
N ALA A 205 13.81 -11.06 2.73
CA ALA A 205 15.25 -10.79 2.61
C ALA A 205 16.14 -11.78 3.39
N TRP A 206 15.58 -12.50 4.36
CA TRP A 206 16.31 -13.50 5.15
C TRP A 206 15.99 -14.93 4.70
N THR A 207 15.12 -15.12 3.72
CA THR A 207 14.80 -16.42 3.14
C THR A 207 15.55 -16.62 1.82
N THR A 208 16.03 -17.84 1.60
CA THR A 208 16.74 -18.25 0.38
C THR A 208 16.15 -19.56 -0.16
N ALA A 209 16.68 -20.05 -1.28
CA ALA A 209 16.27 -21.33 -1.85
C ALA A 209 16.51 -22.55 -0.93
N THR A 210 17.34 -22.42 0.12
CA THR A 210 17.69 -23.52 1.03
C THR A 210 17.41 -23.22 2.51
N TRP A 211 16.99 -22.01 2.85
CA TRP A 211 16.73 -21.58 4.23
C TRP A 211 15.50 -20.70 4.31
N VAL A 212 14.63 -20.97 5.29
CA VAL A 212 13.43 -20.17 5.55
C VAL A 212 13.58 -19.48 6.89
N HIS A 213 13.38 -18.16 6.90
CA HIS A 213 13.29 -17.39 8.14
C HIS A 213 11.98 -17.72 8.86
N ALA A 214 12.07 -18.25 10.07
CA ALA A 214 10.96 -18.70 10.91
C ALA A 214 11.20 -18.18 12.33
N PRO A 215 10.95 -16.89 12.57
CA PRO A 215 11.19 -16.27 13.87
C PRO A 215 10.29 -16.92 14.93
N GLY A 216 10.87 -17.20 16.09
CA GLY A 216 10.13 -17.76 17.21
C GLY A 216 9.51 -16.71 18.13
N THR A 217 8.60 -17.18 18.97
CA THR A 217 8.02 -16.45 20.10
C THR A 217 8.60 -16.99 21.40
N GLN A 218 8.95 -16.10 22.32
CA GLN A 218 9.44 -16.51 23.64
C GLN A 218 8.30 -17.16 24.43
N VAL A 219 8.55 -18.36 24.95
CA VAL A 219 7.60 -19.14 25.76
C VAL A 219 7.85 -18.91 27.25
N ASP A 220 9.13 -18.91 27.64
CA ASP A 220 9.58 -18.59 28.99
C ASP A 220 10.97 -17.93 28.95
N ALA A 221 11.56 -17.65 30.11
CA ALA A 221 12.86 -16.99 30.23
C ALA A 221 13.99 -17.66 29.43
N THR A 222 13.91 -18.97 29.16
CA THR A 222 14.95 -19.77 28.52
C THR A 222 14.51 -20.54 27.29
N THR A 223 13.23 -20.44 26.92
CA THR A 223 12.59 -21.23 25.87
C THR A 223 11.86 -20.34 24.88
N ALA A 224 11.97 -20.67 23.60
CA ALA A 224 11.19 -20.08 22.52
C ALA A 224 10.70 -21.17 21.57
N ALA A 225 9.60 -20.89 20.86
CA ALA A 225 9.02 -21.81 19.89
C ALA A 225 8.74 -21.11 18.56
N THR A 226 8.85 -21.84 17.46
CA THR A 226 8.42 -21.40 16.13
C THR A 226 7.70 -22.54 15.43
N SER A 227 6.78 -22.22 14.52
CA SER A 227 6.06 -23.24 13.74
C SER A 227 6.08 -22.94 12.24
N ALA A 228 5.83 -23.97 11.44
CA ALA A 228 5.50 -23.86 10.03
C ALA A 228 4.56 -24.99 9.62
N SER A 229 3.59 -24.70 8.77
CA SER A 229 2.72 -25.71 8.15
C SER A 229 3.00 -25.78 6.65
N LEU A 230 2.98 -26.95 6.03
CA LEU A 230 2.89 -27.08 4.57
C LEU A 230 1.54 -27.69 4.23
N ILE A 231 0.81 -27.07 3.30
CA ILE A 231 -0.47 -27.58 2.81
C ILE A 231 -0.41 -27.72 1.30
N LEU A 232 -0.83 -28.88 0.79
CA LEU A 232 -1.03 -29.11 -0.63
C LEU A 232 -2.51 -28.82 -0.94
N THR A 233 -2.76 -27.71 -1.61
CA THR A 233 -4.13 -27.24 -1.88
C THR A 233 -4.16 -26.47 -3.18
N GLU A 234 -5.32 -26.46 -3.83
CA GLU A 234 -5.62 -25.57 -4.96
C GLU A 234 -6.30 -24.26 -4.50
N ALA A 235 -6.52 -24.12 -3.19
CA ALA A 235 -7.08 -22.91 -2.61
C ALA A 235 -6.13 -21.72 -2.77
N ARG A 236 -6.71 -20.51 -2.79
CA ARG A 236 -5.94 -19.27 -2.83
C ARG A 236 -5.09 -19.12 -1.56
N PRO A 237 -3.95 -18.39 -1.60
CA PRO A 237 -3.02 -18.31 -0.47
C PRO A 237 -3.65 -17.94 0.87
N ALA A 238 -4.58 -16.98 0.92
CA ALA A 238 -5.20 -16.57 2.19
C ALA A 238 -6.27 -17.58 2.68
N SER A 239 -7.05 -18.22 1.80
CA SER A 239 -7.85 -19.40 2.13
C SER A 239 -6.99 -20.54 2.69
N GLY A 240 -5.89 -20.87 2.02
CA GLY A 240 -4.93 -21.87 2.51
C GLY A 240 -4.35 -21.49 3.87
N ALA A 241 -4.15 -20.19 4.11
CA ALA A 241 -3.73 -19.67 5.40
C ALA A 241 -4.74 -19.86 6.52
N ALA A 242 -6.01 -19.53 6.27
CA ALA A 242 -7.08 -19.79 7.23
C ALA A 242 -7.20 -21.29 7.55
N ILE A 243 -7.20 -22.15 6.53
CA ILE A 243 -7.23 -23.62 6.70
C ILE A 243 -6.03 -24.08 7.53
N GLY A 244 -4.84 -23.58 7.22
CA GLY A 244 -3.61 -24.02 7.87
C GLY A 244 -3.46 -23.66 9.33
N ARG A 245 -4.02 -22.52 9.73
CA ARG A 245 -4.08 -22.08 11.12
C ARG A 245 -5.23 -22.74 11.88
N GLY A 246 -6.24 -23.24 11.17
CA GLY A 246 -7.47 -23.76 11.78
C GLY A 246 -8.40 -22.63 12.26
N ASP A 247 -8.21 -21.41 11.74
CA ASP A 247 -9.04 -20.25 12.05
C ASP A 247 -10.37 -20.42 11.33
N GLY A 248 -11.41 -20.80 12.08
CA GLY A 248 -12.62 -21.45 11.57
C GLY A 248 -13.19 -20.98 10.21
N MET A 249 -13.09 -19.69 9.86
CA MET A 249 -13.43 -19.21 8.51
C MET A 249 -12.59 -18.01 8.05
N ALA A 250 -12.60 -17.74 6.75
CA ALA A 250 -12.10 -16.49 6.17
C ALA A 250 -12.95 -16.06 4.97
N VAL A 251 -12.93 -14.76 4.67
CA VAL A 251 -13.57 -14.18 3.48
C VAL A 251 -12.53 -13.37 2.72
N GLU A 252 -12.50 -13.53 1.39
CA GLU A 252 -11.70 -12.71 0.50
C GLU A 252 -12.59 -12.09 -0.59
N LEU A 253 -12.23 -10.89 -1.02
CA LEU A 253 -12.77 -10.25 -2.21
C LEU A 253 -11.68 -10.15 -3.26
N SER A 254 -12.01 -10.46 -4.52
CA SER A 254 -11.10 -10.31 -5.64
C SER A 254 -11.84 -9.97 -6.92
N THR A 255 -11.11 -9.48 -7.91
CA THR A 255 -11.64 -9.26 -9.26
C THR A 255 -10.64 -9.79 -10.27
N THR A 256 -11.09 -10.01 -11.51
CA THR A 256 -10.19 -10.31 -12.63
C THR A 256 -9.57 -9.06 -13.25
N ARG A 257 -9.95 -7.86 -12.77
CA ARG A 257 -9.44 -6.60 -13.28
C ARG A 257 -8.24 -6.12 -12.47
N PRO A 258 -7.10 -5.84 -13.12
CA PRO A 258 -5.98 -5.19 -12.45
C PRO A 258 -6.44 -3.92 -11.75
N TYR A 259 -6.00 -3.77 -10.50
CA TYR A 259 -6.32 -2.64 -9.63
C TYR A 259 -7.82 -2.38 -9.39
N ASN A 260 -8.72 -3.30 -9.74
CA ASN A 260 -10.16 -3.07 -9.68
C ASN A 260 -10.60 -1.76 -10.39
N VAL A 261 -9.94 -1.40 -11.51
CA VAL A 261 -10.28 -0.23 -12.32
C VAL A 261 -10.83 -0.63 -13.69
N TRP A 262 -12.00 -0.12 -14.04
CA TRP A 262 -12.65 -0.27 -15.34
C TRP A 262 -12.51 1.00 -16.19
N ASP A 263 -12.59 0.85 -17.52
CA ASP A 263 -12.46 1.95 -18.48
C ASP A 263 -13.77 2.69 -18.75
N ALA A 264 -14.91 2.18 -18.28
CA ALA A 264 -16.23 2.72 -18.56
C ALA A 264 -17.24 2.25 -17.51
N ALA A 265 -18.43 2.85 -17.57
CA ALA A 265 -19.60 2.39 -16.81
C ALA A 265 -19.97 0.95 -17.17
N GLY A 266 -20.58 0.24 -16.23
CA GLY A 266 -21.08 -1.12 -16.44
C GLY A 266 -21.07 -1.95 -15.17
N ASP A 267 -21.35 -3.24 -15.33
CA ASP A 267 -21.38 -4.18 -14.22
C ASP A 267 -20.00 -4.78 -13.98
N ALA A 268 -19.39 -4.45 -12.85
CA ALA A 268 -18.16 -5.06 -12.36
C ALA A 268 -18.47 -6.38 -11.65
N ALA A 269 -17.80 -7.46 -12.05
CA ALA A 269 -17.85 -8.73 -11.37
C ALA A 269 -16.77 -8.81 -10.29
N ALA A 270 -17.18 -9.04 -9.05
CA ALA A 270 -16.31 -9.33 -7.92
C ALA A 270 -16.56 -10.75 -7.41
N THR A 271 -15.50 -11.50 -7.14
CA THR A 271 -15.57 -12.83 -6.56
C THR A 271 -15.37 -12.73 -5.05
N VAL A 272 -16.32 -13.27 -4.30
CA VAL A 272 -16.18 -13.55 -2.87
C VAL A 272 -15.76 -15.00 -2.70
N THR A 273 -14.62 -15.23 -2.06
CA THR A 273 -14.20 -16.57 -1.64
C THR A 273 -14.50 -16.73 -0.16
N VAL A 274 -15.33 -17.71 0.21
CA VAL A 274 -15.60 -18.07 1.60
C VAL A 274 -14.85 -19.37 1.92
N THR A 275 -14.05 -19.33 2.97
CA THR A 275 -13.22 -20.46 3.42
C THR A 275 -13.81 -21.08 4.67
N ASN A 276 -13.92 -22.40 4.67
CA ASN A 276 -14.24 -23.20 5.85
C ASN A 276 -12.98 -23.93 6.32
N ALA A 277 -12.39 -23.46 7.43
CA ALA A 277 -11.22 -24.10 8.03
C ALA A 277 -11.59 -25.20 9.05
N ARG A 278 -12.89 -25.51 9.20
CA ARG A 278 -13.35 -26.56 10.13
C ARG A 278 -13.28 -27.94 9.48
N SER A 279 -13.30 -28.97 10.32
CA SER A 279 -13.24 -30.38 9.92
C SER A 279 -14.58 -30.96 9.44
N SER A 280 -15.63 -30.14 9.32
CA SER A 280 -16.95 -30.54 8.85
C SER A 280 -17.50 -29.55 7.84
N ASP A 281 -18.28 -30.04 6.89
CA ASP A 281 -19.02 -29.20 5.94
C ASP A 281 -19.92 -28.22 6.69
N GLU A 282 -20.03 -27.00 6.16
CA GLU A 282 -20.81 -25.93 6.77
C GLU A 282 -21.55 -25.11 5.71
N VAL A 283 -22.71 -24.58 6.09
CA VAL A 283 -23.48 -23.64 5.26
C VAL A 283 -23.32 -22.25 5.86
N PHE A 284 -22.70 -21.35 5.11
CA PHE A 284 -22.53 -19.96 5.50
C PHE A 284 -23.65 -19.09 4.93
N ALA A 285 -24.17 -18.15 5.72
CA ALA A 285 -24.96 -17.05 5.21
C ALA A 285 -24.00 -15.96 4.71
N LEU A 286 -23.93 -15.78 3.39
CA LEU A 286 -23.15 -14.74 2.75
C LEU A 286 -24.04 -13.52 2.51
N SER A 287 -23.67 -12.36 3.07
CA SER A 287 -24.32 -11.07 2.81
C SER A 287 -23.33 -10.06 2.24
N TRP A 288 -23.81 -9.11 1.44
CA TRP A 288 -22.97 -8.06 0.89
C TRP A 288 -23.71 -6.75 0.71
N TRP A 289 -22.93 -5.67 0.62
CA TRP A 289 -23.38 -4.37 0.16
C TRP A 289 -22.26 -3.67 -0.61
N ALA A 290 -22.66 -2.85 -1.57
CA ALA A 290 -21.79 -1.99 -2.35
C ALA A 290 -22.33 -0.56 -2.29
N ARG A 291 -21.51 0.40 -1.86
CA ARG A 291 -21.88 1.81 -1.67
C ARG A 291 -21.00 2.73 -2.48
N THR A 292 -21.59 3.76 -3.09
CA THR A 292 -20.81 4.85 -3.67
C THR A 292 -20.07 5.65 -2.60
N ASP A 293 -19.17 6.52 -3.03
CA ASP A 293 -18.53 7.55 -2.19
C ASP A 293 -19.50 8.58 -1.59
N GLN A 294 -20.77 8.57 -1.99
CA GLN A 294 -21.87 9.37 -1.40
C GLN A 294 -22.82 8.52 -0.56
N GLY A 295 -22.48 7.24 -0.33
CA GLY A 295 -23.20 6.35 0.59
C GLY A 295 -24.43 5.69 -0.01
N ALA A 296 -24.73 5.96 -1.28
CA ALA A 296 -25.84 5.33 -2.00
C ALA A 296 -25.54 3.84 -2.21
N VAL A 297 -26.45 2.97 -1.80
CA VAL A 297 -26.34 1.52 -2.02
C VAL A 297 -26.66 1.21 -3.47
N VAL A 298 -25.69 0.68 -4.21
CA VAL A 298 -25.82 0.31 -5.63
C VAL A 298 -25.98 -1.19 -5.84
N SER A 299 -25.55 -2.00 -4.88
CA SER A 299 -25.77 -3.45 -4.86
C SER A 299 -25.85 -3.93 -3.41
N SER A 300 -26.71 -4.89 -3.13
CA SER A 300 -26.76 -5.58 -1.83
C SER A 300 -27.52 -6.88 -1.97
N GLY A 301 -27.20 -7.87 -1.14
CA GLY A 301 -27.94 -9.12 -1.12
C GLY A 301 -27.47 -10.08 -0.03
N THR A 302 -28.18 -11.21 0.05
CA THR A 302 -27.83 -12.33 0.93
C THR A 302 -28.06 -13.63 0.16
N THR A 303 -27.20 -14.61 0.36
CA THR A 303 -27.32 -15.97 -0.15
C THR A 303 -26.76 -16.98 0.86
N SER A 304 -27.00 -18.26 0.64
CA SER A 304 -26.35 -19.35 1.38
C SER A 304 -25.28 -19.99 0.52
N LEU A 305 -24.15 -20.34 1.11
CA LEU A 305 -23.05 -21.02 0.44
C LEU A 305 -22.62 -22.23 1.26
N THR A 306 -22.77 -23.42 0.68
CA THR A 306 -22.27 -24.66 1.28
C THR A 306 -20.79 -24.80 0.95
N VAL A 307 -19.95 -24.91 1.99
CA VAL A 307 -18.50 -25.05 1.85
C VAL A 307 -18.06 -26.31 2.57
N ALA A 308 -17.40 -27.21 1.84
CA ALA A 308 -16.88 -28.46 2.40
C ALA A 308 -15.83 -28.20 3.50
N ALA A 309 -15.62 -29.18 4.36
CA ALA A 309 -14.56 -29.15 5.37
C ALA A 309 -13.19 -28.82 4.75
N LEU A 310 -12.41 -27.96 5.43
CA LEU A 310 -11.04 -27.57 5.02
C LEU A 310 -10.96 -27.07 3.57
N SER A 311 -11.98 -26.37 3.08
CA SER A 311 -12.17 -26.02 1.67
C SER A 311 -12.58 -24.55 1.51
N ALA A 312 -12.66 -24.09 0.26
CA ALA A 312 -13.22 -22.79 -0.08
C ALA A 312 -14.23 -22.90 -1.23
N ALA A 313 -15.20 -21.99 -1.25
CA ALA A 313 -16.14 -21.85 -2.36
C ALA A 313 -16.32 -20.39 -2.75
N ASP A 314 -16.56 -20.18 -4.04
CA ASP A 314 -16.70 -18.85 -4.61
C ASP A 314 -18.18 -18.49 -4.87
N ALA A 315 -18.50 -17.22 -4.68
CA ALA A 315 -19.70 -16.56 -5.16
C ALA A 315 -19.32 -15.32 -5.97
N THR A 316 -20.08 -15.00 -7.02
CA THR A 316 -19.86 -13.79 -7.82
C THR A 316 -20.91 -12.74 -7.49
N ILE A 317 -20.46 -11.51 -7.21
CA ILE A 317 -21.29 -10.33 -7.01
C ILE A 317 -21.15 -9.43 -8.24
N SER A 318 -22.29 -8.99 -8.78
CA SER A 318 -22.32 -7.91 -9.78
C SER A 318 -22.51 -6.56 -9.08
N VAL A 319 -21.63 -5.60 -9.41
CA VAL A 319 -21.62 -4.24 -8.86
C VAL A 319 -21.73 -3.23 -10.00
N PRO A 320 -22.82 -2.46 -10.10
CA PRO A 320 -22.94 -1.39 -11.07
C PRO A 320 -21.93 -0.27 -10.79
N LEU A 321 -21.19 0.13 -11.82
CA LEU A 321 -20.26 1.26 -11.81
C LEU A 321 -20.75 2.36 -12.76
N GLU A 322 -20.63 3.61 -12.31
CA GLU A 322 -20.73 4.79 -13.18
C GLU A 322 -19.47 4.90 -14.07
N ALA A 323 -19.44 5.82 -15.05
CA ALA A 323 -18.29 5.96 -15.94
C ALA A 323 -17.06 6.57 -15.26
N GLN A 324 -17.29 7.27 -14.15
CA GLN A 324 -16.29 7.97 -13.37
C GLN A 324 -16.75 7.96 -11.91
N GLY A 325 -15.97 7.36 -11.02
CA GLY A 325 -16.31 7.25 -9.60
C GLY A 325 -15.88 5.92 -9.02
N MET A 326 -16.27 5.68 -7.76
CA MET A 326 -15.88 4.47 -7.05
C MET A 326 -16.99 3.94 -6.14
N VAL A 327 -16.87 2.66 -5.82
CA VAL A 327 -17.76 1.90 -4.98
C VAL A 327 -16.94 1.11 -3.97
N LEU A 328 -17.31 1.20 -2.69
CA LEU A 328 -16.82 0.32 -1.64
C LEU A 328 -17.71 -0.92 -1.58
N LEU A 329 -17.12 -2.10 -1.72
CA LEU A 329 -17.78 -3.39 -1.61
C LEU A 329 -17.37 -4.07 -0.30
N GLU A 330 -18.35 -4.57 0.44
CA GLU A 330 -18.13 -5.43 1.59
C GLU A 330 -18.94 -6.72 1.46
N ALA A 331 -18.31 -7.84 1.78
CA ALA A 331 -18.95 -9.14 1.88
C ALA A 331 -18.67 -9.75 3.26
N THR A 332 -19.71 -10.30 3.89
CA THR A 332 -19.65 -10.93 5.22
C THR A 332 -20.22 -12.34 5.13
N ALA A 333 -19.45 -13.33 5.59
CA ALA A 333 -19.93 -14.69 5.80
C ALA A 333 -20.24 -14.91 7.29
N THR A 334 -21.38 -15.54 7.58
CA THR A 334 -21.82 -15.90 8.93
C THR A 334 -22.00 -17.41 9.02
N ALA A 335 -21.32 -18.04 9.97
CA ALA A 335 -21.45 -19.46 10.31
C ALA A 335 -22.78 -19.76 11.01
N ALA A 336 -23.13 -21.05 11.09
CA ALA A 336 -24.30 -21.48 11.86
C ALA A 336 -24.13 -21.20 13.37
N SER A 337 -22.89 -21.15 13.87
CA SER A 337 -22.55 -20.76 15.24
C SER A 337 -22.82 -19.28 15.54
N GLY A 338 -22.95 -18.44 14.50
CA GLY A 338 -22.98 -16.98 14.62
C GLY A 338 -21.63 -16.31 14.44
N ASP A 339 -20.54 -17.06 14.28
CA ASP A 339 -19.22 -16.48 13.95
C ASP A 339 -19.27 -15.77 12.60
N THR A 340 -18.55 -14.66 12.46
CA THR A 340 -18.52 -13.88 11.22
C THR A 340 -17.11 -13.55 10.78
N ALA A 341 -16.88 -13.58 9.48
CA ALA A 341 -15.72 -12.98 8.82
C ALA A 341 -16.18 -12.09 7.68
N PHE A 342 -15.44 -11.04 7.37
CA PHE A 342 -15.77 -10.13 6.28
C PHE A 342 -14.52 -9.70 5.53
N ALA A 343 -14.73 -9.19 4.31
CA ALA A 343 -13.70 -8.50 3.55
C ALA A 343 -14.26 -7.23 2.94
N ARG A 344 -13.38 -6.25 2.70
CA ARG A 344 -13.66 -5.05 1.92
C ARG A 344 -12.71 -4.93 0.75
N THR A 345 -13.20 -4.35 -0.33
CA THR A 345 -12.39 -3.85 -1.45
C THR A 345 -13.05 -2.64 -2.09
N THR A 346 -12.31 -1.88 -2.87
CA THR A 346 -12.82 -0.77 -3.68
C THR A 346 -12.80 -1.13 -5.16
N LEU A 347 -13.84 -0.70 -5.87
CA LEU A 347 -13.99 -0.83 -7.32
C LEU A 347 -14.13 0.59 -7.88
N ALA A 348 -13.51 0.89 -9.01
CA ALA A 348 -13.67 2.18 -9.66
C ALA A 348 -13.79 2.07 -11.18
N ALA A 349 -14.41 3.07 -11.78
CA ALA A 349 -14.30 3.31 -13.21
C ALA A 349 -13.57 4.63 -13.42
N LEU A 350 -12.64 4.61 -14.37
CA LEU A 350 -11.85 5.76 -14.75
C LEU A 350 -11.74 5.76 -16.28
N THR A 351 -12.50 6.65 -16.91
CA THR A 351 -12.55 6.76 -18.38
C THR A 351 -11.15 7.08 -18.94
N PRO A 352 -10.70 6.49 -20.06
CA PRO A 352 -9.42 6.83 -20.68
C PRO A 352 -9.26 8.34 -20.94
N PHE A 353 -8.04 8.84 -20.82
CA PHE A 353 -7.69 10.24 -21.07
C PHE A 353 -6.33 10.34 -21.75
N ALA A 354 -6.16 11.30 -22.66
CA ALA A 354 -4.91 11.54 -23.37
C ALA A 354 -4.23 12.80 -22.81
N TYR A 355 -3.13 12.60 -22.10
CA TYR A 355 -2.28 13.68 -21.58
C TYR A 355 -1.37 14.20 -22.70
N SER A 356 -1.09 15.50 -22.69
CA SER A 356 -0.41 16.18 -23.80
C SER A 356 0.72 17.12 -23.37
N ALA A 357 0.93 17.33 -22.07
CA ALA A 357 2.03 18.17 -21.59
C ALA A 357 3.41 17.52 -21.77
N GLY A 358 3.49 16.18 -21.85
CA GLY A 358 4.77 15.45 -21.88
C GLY A 358 5.67 15.90 -20.72
N SER A 359 6.96 16.14 -20.98
CA SER A 359 7.92 16.58 -19.96
C SER A 359 7.63 17.93 -19.30
N SER A 360 6.61 18.70 -19.75
CA SER A 360 6.13 19.89 -19.04
C SER A 360 5.10 19.58 -17.95
N SER A 361 4.60 18.34 -17.89
CA SER A 361 3.72 17.86 -16.83
C SER A 361 4.45 17.88 -15.48
N MET A 362 3.72 18.12 -14.40
CA MET A 362 4.25 18.09 -13.03
C MET A 362 3.91 16.80 -12.28
N PHE A 363 3.10 15.92 -12.86
CA PHE A 363 2.52 14.78 -12.17
C PHE A 363 3.51 13.62 -12.14
N GLY A 364 3.98 13.26 -10.95
CA GLY A 364 4.90 12.16 -10.75
C GLY A 364 4.53 11.20 -9.62
N ILE A 365 5.33 10.15 -9.48
CA ILE A 365 5.19 9.08 -8.49
C ILE A 365 6.58 8.58 -8.06
N ALA A 366 6.70 8.06 -6.83
CA ALA A 366 7.94 7.40 -6.39
C ALA A 366 7.99 5.90 -6.73
N ASN A 367 9.15 5.43 -7.21
CA ASN A 367 9.39 4.05 -7.66
C ASN A 367 9.81 3.13 -6.51
N TYR A 368 9.13 1.98 -6.36
CA TYR A 368 9.33 1.05 -5.24
C TYR A 368 9.14 -0.42 -5.65
N PRO A 369 9.62 -1.42 -4.88
CA PRO A 369 9.61 -2.82 -5.31
C PRO A 369 8.23 -3.48 -5.36
N TRP A 370 7.25 -2.96 -4.64
CA TRP A 370 5.89 -3.51 -4.62
C TRP A 370 5.05 -3.14 -5.84
N LEU A 371 5.61 -2.42 -6.82
CA LEU A 371 4.95 -2.14 -8.09
C LEU A 371 4.66 -3.40 -8.93
N LEU A 372 5.38 -4.49 -8.68
CA LEU A 372 5.31 -5.68 -9.53
C LEU A 372 4.10 -6.60 -9.25
N ASN A 373 3.29 -6.32 -8.23
CA ASN A 373 2.22 -7.24 -7.81
C ASN A 373 1.09 -7.41 -8.84
N ALA A 374 0.73 -6.35 -9.57
CA ALA A 374 -0.22 -6.44 -10.68
C ALA A 374 0.46 -6.76 -12.02
N GLY A 375 1.79 -6.85 -12.03
CA GLY A 375 2.64 -6.91 -13.22
C GLY A 375 3.01 -5.54 -13.78
N GLU A 376 4.16 -5.48 -14.46
CA GLU A 376 4.73 -4.26 -15.05
C GLU A 376 3.75 -3.54 -15.97
N GLN A 377 3.16 -4.24 -16.93
CA GLN A 377 2.28 -3.62 -17.94
C GLN A 377 1.03 -3.01 -17.32
N ALA A 378 0.36 -3.73 -16.41
CA ALA A 378 -0.83 -3.22 -15.73
C ALA A 378 -0.51 -1.97 -14.87
N THR A 379 0.66 -1.94 -14.24
CA THR A 379 1.13 -0.79 -13.47
C THR A 379 1.32 0.43 -14.36
N LEU A 380 2.08 0.27 -15.45
CA LEU A 380 2.37 1.36 -16.40
C LEU A 380 1.10 1.84 -17.12
N ASP A 381 0.19 0.92 -17.45
CA ASP A 381 -1.12 1.27 -18.05
C ASP A 381 -1.94 2.14 -17.10
N LEU A 382 -2.01 1.79 -15.81
CA LEU A 382 -2.72 2.60 -14.83
C LEU A 382 -2.02 3.94 -14.58
N TRP A 383 -0.69 3.96 -14.51
CA TRP A 383 0.08 5.18 -14.34
C TRP A 383 -0.16 6.18 -15.46
N GLN A 384 -0.09 5.74 -16.72
CA GLN A 384 -0.44 6.58 -17.87
C GLN A 384 -1.90 7.02 -17.83
N LYS A 385 -2.84 6.15 -17.41
CA LYS A 385 -4.26 6.50 -17.31
C LYS A 385 -4.54 7.62 -16.30
N VAL A 386 -3.82 7.64 -15.17
CA VAL A 386 -3.97 8.66 -14.12
C VAL A 386 -3.09 9.89 -14.33
N GLY A 387 -2.26 9.90 -15.38
CA GLY A 387 -1.48 11.07 -15.79
C GLY A 387 -0.11 11.19 -15.13
N ILE A 388 0.45 10.09 -14.62
CA ILE A 388 1.84 10.09 -14.15
C ILE A 388 2.76 10.23 -15.36
N GLN A 389 3.59 11.27 -15.34
CA GLN A 389 4.65 11.53 -16.32
C GLN A 389 6.03 11.34 -15.73
N TRP A 390 6.23 11.68 -14.46
CA TRP A 390 7.54 11.63 -13.79
C TRP A 390 7.66 10.46 -12.83
N VAL A 391 8.80 9.77 -12.87
CA VAL A 391 9.11 8.68 -11.94
C VAL A 391 10.36 9.02 -11.13
N ARG A 392 10.24 9.00 -9.80
CA ARG A 392 11.38 9.16 -8.89
C ARG A 392 12.05 7.82 -8.60
N ILE A 393 13.38 7.81 -8.44
CA ILE A 393 14.18 6.61 -8.10
C ILE A 393 14.21 5.58 -9.24
N ALA A 394 14.64 5.98 -10.44
CA ALA A 394 14.79 5.08 -11.58
C ALA A 394 16.27 4.82 -11.92
N TYR A 395 16.73 3.58 -11.73
CA TYR A 395 18.04 3.09 -12.19
C TYR A 395 18.07 1.56 -12.23
N ASP A 396 18.98 1.00 -13.03
CA ASP A 396 19.15 -0.45 -13.12
C ASP A 396 19.63 -1.05 -11.78
N GLY A 397 18.92 -2.06 -11.29
CA GLY A 397 19.15 -2.65 -9.97
C GLY A 397 18.53 -1.87 -8.82
N GLY A 398 17.79 -0.79 -9.11
CA GLY A 398 17.01 -0.04 -8.15
C GLY A 398 15.76 -0.77 -7.65
N PRO A 399 15.00 -0.15 -6.74
CA PRO A 399 13.90 -0.81 -6.05
C PRO A 399 12.75 -1.27 -6.95
N GLY A 400 12.37 -0.50 -7.97
CA GLY A 400 11.21 -0.84 -8.81
C GLY A 400 11.57 -1.19 -10.25
N LEU A 401 10.82 -0.68 -11.24
CA LEU A 401 11.06 -1.00 -12.65
C LEU A 401 12.32 -0.29 -13.17
N PRO A 402 13.04 -0.88 -14.15
CA PRO A 402 14.21 -0.26 -14.74
C PRO A 402 13.83 0.95 -15.61
N PRO A 403 14.74 1.93 -15.81
CA PRO A 403 14.51 3.12 -16.63
C PRO A 403 13.92 2.83 -18.02
N SER A 404 14.40 1.76 -18.68
CA SER A 404 13.94 1.38 -20.02
C SER A 404 12.44 1.11 -20.11
N SER A 405 11.81 0.68 -19.01
CA SER A 405 10.35 0.45 -18.96
C SER A 405 9.58 1.77 -19.01
N TYR A 406 10.13 2.85 -18.42
CA TYR A 406 9.54 4.19 -18.44
C TYR A 406 9.80 4.90 -19.77
N ASP A 407 11.02 4.78 -20.31
CA ASP A 407 11.38 5.33 -21.62
C ASP A 407 10.47 4.78 -22.72
N ALA A 408 10.16 3.47 -22.68
CA ALA A 408 9.25 2.81 -23.62
C ALA A 408 7.81 3.35 -23.54
N ARG A 409 7.45 4.02 -22.45
CA ARG A 409 6.15 4.67 -22.20
C ARG A 409 6.20 6.19 -22.36
N GLY A 410 7.36 6.77 -22.70
CA GLY A 410 7.56 8.21 -22.78
C GLY A 410 7.44 8.93 -21.44
N MET A 411 7.70 8.21 -20.34
CA MET A 411 7.66 8.75 -18.98
C MET A 411 9.07 9.18 -18.58
N ASP A 412 9.18 10.41 -18.11
CA ASP A 412 10.45 10.96 -17.64
C ASP A 412 10.79 10.44 -16.26
N HIS A 413 12.07 10.42 -15.92
CA HIS A 413 12.52 9.94 -14.62
C HIS A 413 13.72 10.72 -14.08
N ASN A 414 13.84 10.63 -12.76
CA ASN A 414 14.97 11.12 -12.01
C ASN A 414 15.55 10.01 -11.12
N LEU A 415 16.71 10.29 -10.55
CA LEU A 415 17.42 9.38 -9.67
C LEU A 415 17.61 10.03 -8.30
N GLU A 416 17.41 9.23 -7.26
CA GLU A 416 17.85 9.54 -5.89
C GLU A 416 18.81 8.43 -5.45
N LEU A 417 19.91 8.83 -4.81
CA LEU A 417 20.84 7.91 -4.15
C LEU A 417 21.30 8.47 -2.81
N GLN A 418 21.16 7.66 -1.77
CA GLN A 418 21.52 7.98 -0.41
C GLN A 418 23.04 7.80 -0.16
N PRO A 419 23.76 8.85 0.28
CA PRO A 419 25.14 8.71 0.77
C PRO A 419 25.17 8.23 2.23
N ASP A 420 26.24 7.52 2.59
CA ASP A 420 26.62 7.33 3.99
C ASP A 420 27.49 8.51 4.45
N ILE A 421 26.85 9.50 5.08
CA ILE A 421 27.53 10.72 5.57
C ILE A 421 28.61 10.43 6.63
N THR A 422 28.62 9.24 7.22
CA THR A 422 29.63 8.84 8.23
C THR A 422 30.89 8.24 7.60
N ALA A 423 30.85 7.92 6.30
CA ALA A 423 31.99 7.39 5.57
C ALA A 423 33.15 8.40 5.49
N THR A 424 34.35 7.91 5.19
CA THR A 424 35.54 8.77 4.98
C THR A 424 35.39 9.64 3.73
N ASP A 425 36.07 10.78 3.67
CA ASP A 425 35.99 11.68 2.51
C ASP A 425 36.40 10.99 1.19
N ALA A 426 37.40 10.11 1.21
CA ALA A 426 37.80 9.33 0.04
C ALA A 426 36.68 8.38 -0.43
N ALA A 427 35.94 7.78 0.50
CA ALA A 427 34.79 6.94 0.18
C ALA A 427 33.62 7.75 -0.37
N LEU A 428 33.39 8.97 0.13
CA LEU A 428 32.36 9.88 -0.38
C LEU A 428 32.68 10.40 -1.79
N VAL A 429 33.95 10.68 -2.11
CA VAL A 429 34.37 11.01 -3.47
C VAL A 429 34.15 9.82 -4.41
N ALA A 430 34.55 8.61 -4.01
CA ALA A 430 34.30 7.41 -4.81
C ALA A 430 32.80 7.13 -5.00
N TRP A 431 32.00 7.34 -3.96
CA TRP A 431 30.54 7.26 -4.03
C TRP A 431 29.97 8.29 -5.00
N ALA A 432 30.44 9.54 -4.96
CA ALA A 432 29.99 10.60 -5.86
C ALA A 432 30.27 10.27 -7.33
N GLU A 433 31.46 9.76 -7.64
CA GLU A 433 31.83 9.32 -9.00
C GLU A 433 30.94 8.18 -9.50
N ALA A 434 30.73 7.17 -8.65
CA ALA A 434 29.87 6.02 -8.95
C ALA A 434 28.41 6.44 -9.14
N SER A 435 27.86 7.27 -8.25
CA SER A 435 26.49 7.77 -8.34
C SER A 435 26.26 8.62 -9.58
N CYS A 436 27.21 9.48 -9.98
CA CYS A 436 27.12 10.24 -11.23
C CYS A 436 27.15 9.32 -12.47
N THR A 437 27.91 8.23 -12.40
CA THR A 437 27.91 7.21 -13.46
C THR A 437 26.55 6.51 -13.53
N THR A 438 25.97 6.15 -12.39
CA THR A 438 24.62 5.57 -12.31
C THR A 438 23.57 6.53 -12.86
N ALA A 439 23.59 7.81 -12.49
CA ALA A 439 22.65 8.82 -12.99
C ALA A 439 22.76 8.98 -14.52
N SER A 440 23.98 9.06 -15.05
CA SER A 440 24.22 9.13 -16.50
C SER A 440 23.73 7.88 -17.22
N ALA A 441 24.02 6.69 -16.67
CA ALA A 441 23.63 5.41 -17.26
C ALA A 441 22.11 5.18 -17.23
N ALA A 442 21.45 5.64 -16.17
CA ALA A 442 20.00 5.60 -16.07
C ALA A 442 19.31 6.56 -17.05
N GLY A 443 20.03 7.54 -17.63
CA GLY A 443 19.43 8.59 -18.45
C GLY A 443 18.59 9.58 -17.62
N ALA A 444 18.87 9.70 -16.32
CA ALA A 444 18.10 10.53 -15.41
C ALA A 444 18.21 12.01 -15.81
N SER A 445 17.09 12.73 -15.81
CA SER A 445 17.09 14.19 -16.04
C SER A 445 17.68 14.94 -14.85
N TRP A 446 17.44 14.41 -13.65
CA TRP A 446 17.85 15.00 -12.38
C TRP A 446 18.44 13.95 -11.44
N PHE A 447 19.42 14.36 -10.64
CA PHE A 447 19.96 13.59 -9.53
C PHE A 447 19.70 14.31 -8.21
N GLU A 448 18.82 13.74 -7.40
CA GLU A 448 18.58 14.08 -6.00
C GLU A 448 19.66 13.45 -5.10
N VAL A 449 20.46 14.29 -4.45
CA VAL A 449 21.65 13.83 -3.72
C VAL A 449 21.29 13.52 -2.26
N GLY A 450 20.62 12.38 -2.07
CA GLY A 450 20.19 11.82 -0.79
C GLY A 450 18.74 12.15 -0.41
N ASN A 451 18.32 11.60 0.73
CA ASN A 451 16.96 11.69 1.24
C ASN A 451 16.96 12.06 2.73
N GLU A 452 16.26 13.13 3.09
CA GLU A 452 16.01 13.60 4.47
C GLU A 452 17.25 13.69 5.37
N LEU A 453 18.34 14.25 4.83
CA LEU A 453 19.61 14.43 5.53
C LEU A 453 19.65 15.72 6.38
N ASN A 454 18.50 16.37 6.60
CA ASN A 454 18.36 17.59 7.38
C ASN A 454 18.10 17.36 8.88
N ARG A 455 18.47 16.19 9.42
CA ARG A 455 18.37 15.91 10.87
C ARG A 455 19.59 16.46 11.64
N PRO A 456 19.41 17.03 12.85
CA PRO A 456 18.14 17.32 13.52
C PRO A 456 17.35 18.44 12.80
N PHE A 457 16.06 18.21 12.61
CA PHE A 457 15.18 19.08 11.83
C PHE A 457 15.07 20.49 12.42
N ASN A 458 14.90 21.49 11.55
CA ASN A 458 14.67 22.90 11.91
C ASN A 458 15.82 23.54 12.71
N THR A 459 17.06 23.08 12.49
CA THR A 459 18.28 23.63 13.12
C THR A 459 19.31 24.15 12.12
N GLY A 460 19.40 23.51 10.95
CA GLY A 460 20.42 23.75 9.94
C GLY A 460 21.81 23.16 10.22
N ASP A 461 22.00 22.47 11.35
CA ASP A 461 23.30 21.96 11.80
C ASP A 461 23.96 21.00 10.79
N ALA A 462 23.15 20.22 10.06
CA ALA A 462 23.64 19.24 9.10
C ALA A 462 24.08 19.85 7.75
N ALA A 463 23.65 21.08 7.42
CA ALA A 463 23.83 21.63 6.08
C ALA A 463 25.30 21.84 5.67
N PRO A 464 26.17 22.45 6.51
CA PRO A 464 27.57 22.69 6.12
C PRO A 464 28.34 21.39 5.84
N GLY A 465 28.16 20.37 6.68
CA GLY A 465 28.79 19.07 6.51
C GLY A 465 28.31 18.35 5.24
N TYR A 466 27.02 18.45 4.93
CA TYR A 466 26.45 17.94 3.68
C TYR A 466 27.03 18.63 2.45
N VAL A 467 27.09 19.96 2.44
CA VAL A 467 27.62 20.73 1.30
C VAL A 467 29.08 20.37 1.02
N GLU A 468 29.93 20.41 2.06
CA GLU A 468 31.37 20.19 1.89
C GLU A 468 31.71 18.74 1.52
N ARG A 469 31.09 17.77 2.21
CA ARG A 469 31.53 16.36 2.13
C ARG A 469 30.77 15.54 1.12
N VAL A 470 29.59 15.97 0.69
CA VAL A 470 28.73 15.22 -0.25
C VAL A 470 28.50 16.00 -1.53
N LEU A 471 27.90 17.20 -1.43
CA LEU A 471 27.42 17.89 -2.62
C LEU A 471 28.55 18.43 -3.50
N LYS A 472 29.62 18.99 -2.92
CA LYS A 472 30.79 19.44 -3.69
C LYS A 472 31.47 18.29 -4.46
N PRO A 473 31.75 17.12 -3.85
CA PRO A 473 32.21 15.94 -4.61
C PRO A 473 31.28 15.53 -5.75
N VAL A 474 29.96 15.50 -5.54
CA VAL A 474 28.99 15.17 -6.60
C VAL A 474 29.01 16.19 -7.72
N HIS A 475 29.03 17.48 -7.40
CA HIS A 475 29.11 18.55 -8.38
C HIS A 475 30.39 18.45 -9.23
N ALA A 476 31.55 18.19 -8.59
CA ALA A 476 32.81 17.99 -9.28
C ALA A 476 32.81 16.74 -10.19
N ALA A 477 32.27 15.61 -9.69
CA ALA A 477 32.16 14.38 -10.46
C ALA A 477 31.24 14.54 -11.68
N ARG A 478 30.07 15.18 -11.50
CA ARG A 478 29.15 15.53 -12.60
C ARG A 478 29.87 16.37 -13.66
N ALA A 479 30.59 17.42 -13.26
CA ALA A 479 31.30 18.29 -14.19
C ALA A 479 32.39 17.52 -14.96
N ALA A 480 33.15 16.66 -14.28
CA ALA A 480 34.18 15.82 -14.91
C ALA A 480 33.60 14.80 -15.90
N GLN A 481 32.36 14.35 -15.69
CA GLN A 481 31.64 13.41 -16.55
C GLN A 481 30.82 14.11 -17.66
N GLY A 482 30.94 15.42 -17.82
CA GLY A 482 30.31 16.18 -18.92
C GLY A 482 28.94 16.80 -18.61
N GLY A 483 28.43 16.67 -17.38
CA GLY A 483 27.28 17.44 -16.91
C GLY A 483 25.92 17.10 -17.55
N ALA A 484 25.66 15.82 -17.87
CA ALA A 484 24.51 15.39 -18.65
C ALA A 484 23.13 15.52 -17.96
N PHE A 485 23.09 15.63 -16.63
CA PHE A 485 21.88 15.72 -15.81
C PHE A 485 21.94 16.96 -14.90
N GLN A 486 20.84 17.34 -14.26
CA GLN A 486 20.75 18.45 -13.30
C GLN A 486 20.84 17.94 -11.84
N LEU A 487 21.24 18.81 -10.90
CA LEU A 487 21.38 18.45 -9.48
C LEU A 487 20.28 19.05 -8.61
N MET A 488 19.77 18.27 -7.67
CA MET A 488 18.98 18.74 -6.52
C MET A 488 19.75 18.51 -5.22
N ASN A 489 19.42 19.27 -4.18
CA ASN A 489 19.79 18.90 -2.81
C ASN A 489 19.09 17.58 -2.41
N ASN A 490 19.41 17.06 -1.22
CA ASN A 490 18.65 15.96 -0.64
C ASN A 490 17.19 16.38 -0.43
N GLY A 491 16.23 15.50 -0.67
CA GLY A 491 14.82 15.77 -0.38
C GLY A 491 14.64 16.05 1.11
N LEU A 492 14.44 17.33 1.48
CA LEU A 492 14.34 17.74 2.88
C LEU A 492 13.03 17.23 3.49
N ALA A 493 13.07 16.70 4.71
CA ALA A 493 11.83 16.42 5.43
C ALA A 493 11.23 17.76 5.89
N GLY A 494 10.10 18.19 5.33
CA GLY A 494 9.55 19.53 5.52
C GLY A 494 10.37 20.62 4.81
N MET A 495 9.79 21.83 4.67
CA MET A 495 10.56 22.98 4.21
C MET A 495 11.38 23.55 5.38
N ASP A 496 12.55 22.96 5.60
CA ASP A 496 13.48 23.28 6.69
C ASP A 496 14.23 24.59 6.38
N ARG A 497 13.58 25.73 6.68
CA ARG A 497 14.15 27.07 6.43
C ARG A 497 15.54 27.26 7.07
N PRO A 498 15.77 26.95 8.36
CA PRO A 498 17.11 27.05 8.96
C PRO A 498 18.16 26.25 8.20
N TRP A 499 17.80 25.05 7.71
CA TRP A 499 18.70 24.26 6.88
C TRP A 499 18.99 24.91 5.53
N ILE A 500 18.00 25.46 4.83
CA ILE A 500 18.22 26.16 3.55
C ILE A 500 19.11 27.40 3.73
N GLU A 501 18.90 28.18 4.79
CA GLU A 501 19.73 29.35 5.11
C GLU A 501 21.19 28.94 5.38
N ALA A 502 21.40 27.89 6.17
CA ALA A 502 22.74 27.32 6.42
C ALA A 502 23.36 26.68 5.16
N PHE A 503 22.55 26.04 4.32
CA PHE A 503 22.96 25.47 3.04
C PHE A 503 23.45 26.55 2.07
N HIS A 504 22.71 27.66 1.97
CA HIS A 504 23.13 28.83 1.19
C HIS A 504 24.42 29.44 1.76
N ALA A 505 24.52 29.63 3.08
CA ALA A 505 25.71 30.19 3.73
C ALA A 505 26.97 29.32 3.52
N ALA A 506 26.82 28.00 3.38
CA ALA A 506 27.90 27.07 3.05
C ALA A 506 28.25 27.03 1.55
N GLY A 507 27.55 27.79 0.71
CA GLY A 507 27.74 27.83 -0.76
C GLY A 507 27.03 26.72 -1.51
N GLY A 508 26.05 26.04 -0.89
CA GLY A 508 25.29 24.96 -1.52
C GLY A 508 24.37 25.41 -2.64
N TRP A 509 23.85 26.64 -2.58
CA TRP A 509 22.87 27.17 -3.54
C TRP A 509 23.37 27.18 -4.99
N ASP A 510 24.65 27.50 -5.19
CA ASP A 510 25.29 27.54 -6.51
C ASP A 510 25.64 26.15 -7.06
N LEU A 511 25.55 25.10 -6.23
CA LEU A 511 25.91 23.74 -6.61
C LEU A 511 24.73 22.93 -7.18
N VAL A 512 23.50 23.41 -6.98
CA VAL A 512 22.25 22.75 -7.39
C VAL A 512 21.48 23.57 -8.42
N ASP A 513 20.74 22.87 -9.27
CA ASP A 513 19.87 23.46 -10.30
C ASP A 513 18.42 23.60 -9.80
N GLY A 514 18.03 22.82 -8.78
CA GLY A 514 16.69 22.81 -8.20
C GLY A 514 16.71 22.48 -6.70
N ILE A 515 15.62 22.85 -6.02
CA ILE A 515 15.42 22.57 -4.59
C ILE A 515 14.37 21.47 -4.42
N ALA A 516 14.78 20.38 -3.77
CA ALA A 516 13.94 19.25 -3.42
C ALA A 516 13.54 19.31 -1.94
N PHE A 517 12.25 19.16 -1.65
CA PHE A 517 11.76 18.92 -0.29
C PHE A 517 10.43 18.16 -0.27
N HIS A 518 10.13 17.58 0.89
CA HIS A 518 8.96 16.77 1.17
C HIS A 518 8.00 17.58 2.03
N PRO A 519 7.01 18.29 1.44
CA PRO A 519 6.01 19.00 2.22
C PRO A 519 5.22 17.98 3.04
N GLY A 520 5.48 17.97 4.35
CA GLY A 520 4.61 17.25 5.25
C GLY A 520 3.26 17.93 5.38
N ARG A 521 2.34 17.19 5.97
CA ARG A 521 1.03 17.71 6.34
C ARG A 521 0.60 17.02 7.61
N GLY A 522 0.44 17.80 8.67
CA GLY A 522 -0.25 17.34 9.87
C GLY A 522 -1.75 17.12 9.62
N ASN A 523 -2.56 17.17 10.68
CA ASN A 523 -4.02 17.12 10.57
C ASN A 523 -4.61 18.46 10.05
N PHE A 524 -4.00 19.08 9.06
CA PHE A 524 -4.42 20.37 8.51
C PHE A 524 -4.72 20.25 7.02
N THR A 525 -5.51 21.17 6.47
CA THR A 525 -5.69 21.27 5.02
C THR A 525 -4.40 21.78 4.35
N PRO A 526 -4.14 21.44 3.07
CA PRO A 526 -2.91 21.85 2.36
C PRO A 526 -2.66 23.36 2.27
N ASP A 527 -3.73 24.16 2.33
CA ASP A 527 -3.70 25.62 2.28
C ASP A 527 -3.54 26.30 3.66
N PHE A 528 -3.46 25.52 4.74
CA PHE A 528 -3.16 26.06 6.06
C PHE A 528 -1.76 26.67 6.07
N ILE A 529 -1.62 27.89 6.60
CA ILE A 529 -0.33 28.53 6.85
C ILE A 529 -0.32 28.96 8.33
N PRO A 530 0.66 28.54 9.14
CA PRO A 530 0.81 29.04 10.51
C PRO A 530 1.01 30.58 10.53
N ASP A 531 0.29 31.29 11.39
CA ASP A 531 0.24 32.76 11.39
C ASP A 531 1.56 33.45 11.84
N GLY A 532 2.23 34.11 10.88
CA GLY A 532 3.02 35.35 11.04
C GLY A 532 4.36 35.30 11.77
N GLU A 533 5.14 36.39 11.72
CA GLU A 533 6.46 36.52 12.38
C GLU A 533 6.36 36.25 13.89
N GLY A 534 6.77 35.04 14.30
CA GLY A 534 6.61 34.51 15.66
C GLY A 534 5.75 33.25 15.78
N GLY A 535 5.14 32.77 14.69
CA GLY A 535 4.46 31.48 14.63
C GLY A 535 5.43 30.32 14.89
N GLU A 536 5.00 29.35 15.70
CA GLU A 536 5.84 28.22 16.09
C GLU A 536 5.98 27.22 14.93
N TRP A 537 6.96 27.40 14.04
CA TRP A 537 7.38 26.42 13.02
C TRP A 537 8.14 25.23 13.62
N GLY A 538 7.83 24.89 14.87
CA GLY A 538 8.51 23.83 15.60
C GLY A 538 8.06 22.44 15.13
N THR A 539 8.96 21.46 15.25
CA THR A 539 8.64 20.04 15.14
C THR A 539 7.89 19.49 16.37
N GLY A 540 7.40 20.39 17.23
CA GLY A 540 6.76 20.10 18.51
C GLY A 540 5.32 19.59 18.35
N ALA A 541 4.57 19.63 19.45
CA ALA A 541 3.25 18.99 19.55
C ALA A 541 2.17 19.56 18.60
N THR A 542 2.36 20.79 18.09
CA THR A 542 1.48 21.37 17.07
C THR A 542 1.75 20.79 15.67
N GLY A 543 2.98 20.31 15.44
CA GLY A 543 3.47 19.82 14.16
C GLY A 543 3.35 20.80 13.00
N ALA A 544 3.33 22.11 13.29
CA ALA A 544 3.25 23.18 12.29
C ALA A 544 4.44 23.22 11.32
N TYR A 545 5.56 22.58 11.68
CA TYR A 545 6.66 22.26 10.76
C TYR A 545 6.20 21.48 9.51
N TRP A 546 5.23 20.57 9.67
CA TRP A 546 4.68 19.74 8.59
C TRP A 546 3.56 20.49 7.87
N ASN A 547 3.95 21.37 6.96
CA ASN A 547 3.03 22.25 6.26
C ASN A 547 3.29 22.31 4.74
N PHE A 548 2.22 22.23 3.95
CA PHE A 548 2.29 22.18 2.50
C PHE A 548 2.47 23.57 1.87
N LEU A 549 1.42 24.40 1.83
CA LEU A 549 1.47 25.72 1.18
C LEU A 549 2.43 26.69 1.90
N GLY A 550 2.45 26.66 3.23
CA GLY A 550 3.35 27.49 4.02
C GLY A 550 4.82 27.15 3.77
N GLY A 551 5.16 25.87 3.60
CA GLY A 551 6.51 25.45 3.20
C GLY A 551 6.89 25.96 1.80
N LEU A 552 5.99 25.80 0.81
CA LEU A 552 6.20 26.34 -0.54
C LEU A 552 6.46 27.85 -0.53
N ARG A 553 5.68 28.61 0.25
CA ARG A 553 5.83 30.07 0.34
C ARG A 553 7.11 30.49 1.05
N GLN A 554 7.51 29.79 2.11
CA GLN A 554 8.82 30.02 2.73
C GLN A 554 9.97 29.80 1.73
N LEU A 555 9.91 28.75 0.91
CA LEU A 555 10.95 28.54 -0.13
C LEU A 555 10.98 29.67 -1.14
N LYS A 556 9.82 30.14 -1.59
CA LYS A 556 9.73 31.25 -2.54
C LYS A 556 10.25 32.56 -1.96
N GLU A 557 10.01 32.83 -0.68
CA GLU A 557 10.64 33.97 0.02
C GLU A 557 12.17 33.89 -0.06
N LEU A 558 12.76 32.72 0.21
CA LEU A 558 14.21 32.52 0.12
C LEU A 558 14.72 32.60 -1.33
N MET A 559 13.95 32.13 -2.32
CA MET A 559 14.32 32.24 -3.73
C MET A 559 14.36 33.69 -4.24
N VAL A 560 13.53 34.59 -3.67
CA VAL A 560 13.62 36.03 -3.95
C VAL A 560 14.95 36.60 -3.47
N GLU A 561 15.49 36.09 -2.35
CA GLU A 561 16.75 36.56 -1.76
C GLU A 561 17.99 35.91 -2.40
N TYR A 562 17.95 34.60 -2.62
CA TYR A 562 19.11 33.79 -3.04
C TYR A 562 19.13 33.50 -4.55
N GLY A 563 18.06 33.82 -5.27
CA GLY A 563 17.91 33.61 -6.72
C GLY A 563 17.08 32.37 -7.06
N GLU A 564 16.34 32.45 -8.15
CA GLU A 564 15.37 31.42 -8.57
C GLU A 564 16.00 30.03 -8.82
N LYS A 565 15.24 28.99 -8.46
CA LYS A 565 15.53 27.55 -8.66
C LYS A 565 14.24 26.82 -9.05
N GLU A 566 14.36 25.70 -9.74
CA GLU A 566 13.20 24.82 -9.90
C GLU A 566 12.80 24.20 -8.55
N ILE A 567 11.50 24.10 -8.29
CA ILE A 567 10.98 23.47 -7.07
C ILE A 567 10.55 22.06 -7.39
N TRP A 568 11.10 21.10 -6.67
CA TRP A 568 10.78 19.68 -6.77
C TRP A 568 10.18 19.19 -5.45
N LEU A 569 8.96 18.67 -5.51
CA LEU A 569 8.35 17.96 -4.39
C LEU A 569 8.56 16.46 -4.63
N THR A 570 9.76 15.98 -4.29
CA THR A 570 10.20 14.60 -4.56
C THR A 570 9.42 13.58 -3.72
N GLU A 571 8.76 14.03 -2.65
CA GLU A 571 7.69 13.29 -1.98
C GLU A 571 6.59 14.26 -1.54
N ALA A 572 5.34 13.94 -1.85
CA ALA A 572 4.16 14.60 -1.28
C ALA A 572 3.09 13.55 -1.01
N TYR A 573 2.26 13.78 0.01
CA TYR A 573 1.40 12.72 0.51
C TYR A 573 0.09 13.18 1.18
N ALA A 574 -0.85 12.23 1.25
CA ALA A 574 -2.08 12.29 2.05
C ALA A 574 -2.30 10.93 2.73
N CYS A 575 -1.71 10.76 3.92
CA CYS A 575 -1.75 9.50 4.66
C CYS A 575 -3.16 9.18 5.14
N THR A 576 -3.63 7.95 4.93
CA THR A 576 -4.96 7.49 5.37
C THR A 576 -4.89 6.43 6.47
N ARG A 577 -3.91 6.55 7.40
CA ARG A 577 -3.83 5.61 8.53
C ARG A 577 -5.19 5.56 9.24
N PRO A 578 -5.80 4.37 9.39
CA PRO A 578 -7.14 4.24 9.92
C PRO A 578 -7.17 4.71 11.37
N ASN A 579 -8.25 5.41 11.69
CA ASN A 579 -8.62 5.78 13.05
C ASN A 579 -7.57 6.61 13.83
N ALA A 580 -6.84 7.48 13.14
CA ALA A 580 -5.82 8.35 13.74
C ALA A 580 -6.13 9.84 13.47
N TRP A 581 -6.02 10.69 14.50
CA TRP A 581 -6.39 12.11 14.36
C TRP A 581 -5.38 12.90 13.49
N TRP A 582 -4.11 12.47 13.49
CA TRP A 582 -3.04 13.12 12.74
C TRP A 582 -3.15 12.91 11.22
N ASN A 583 -3.84 11.87 10.79
CA ASN A 583 -3.88 11.40 9.41
C ASN A 583 -5.24 11.70 8.75
N ASP A 584 -5.30 11.71 7.43
CA ASP A 584 -6.56 11.96 6.73
C ASP A 584 -7.53 10.79 6.86
N THR A 585 -8.82 11.14 6.87
CA THR A 585 -9.86 10.19 6.48
C THR A 585 -9.75 9.92 4.98
N TYR A 586 -10.33 8.82 4.49
CA TYR A 586 -10.40 8.56 3.05
C TYR A 586 -11.00 9.72 2.25
N ARG A 587 -11.96 10.45 2.83
CA ARG A 587 -12.60 11.61 2.19
C ARG A 587 -11.67 12.83 2.17
N HIS A 588 -11.06 13.18 3.31
CA HIS A 588 -10.08 14.26 3.38
C HIS A 588 -8.89 14.01 2.45
N ALA A 589 -8.40 12.77 2.34
CA ALA A 589 -7.26 12.48 1.48
C ALA A 589 -7.54 12.78 0.00
N ALA A 590 -8.72 12.43 -0.53
CA ALA A 590 -9.09 12.80 -1.90
C ALA A 590 -9.12 14.32 -2.11
N GLU A 591 -9.74 15.05 -1.17
CA GLU A 591 -9.86 16.50 -1.24
C GLU A 591 -8.48 17.19 -1.13
N ASN A 592 -7.64 16.70 -0.23
CA ASN A 592 -6.28 17.21 0.00
C ASN A 592 -5.35 16.87 -1.17
N VAL A 593 -5.46 15.70 -1.81
CA VAL A 593 -4.69 15.37 -3.03
C VAL A 593 -4.98 16.41 -4.12
N LEU A 594 -6.25 16.65 -4.40
CA LEU A 594 -6.66 17.63 -5.42
C LEU A 594 -6.14 19.03 -5.08
N LEU A 595 -6.33 19.49 -3.82
CA LEU A 595 -5.91 20.82 -3.43
C LEU A 595 -4.38 20.97 -3.42
N SER A 596 -3.64 20.00 -2.88
CA SER A 596 -2.17 20.02 -2.89
C SER A 596 -1.60 20.16 -4.31
N LEU A 597 -2.16 19.41 -5.27
CA LEU A 597 -1.72 19.50 -6.66
C LEU A 597 -2.11 20.85 -7.29
N ALA A 598 -3.31 21.36 -7.04
CA ALA A 598 -3.70 22.69 -7.52
C ALA A 598 -2.79 23.80 -6.96
N LEU A 599 -2.46 23.74 -5.67
CA LEU A 599 -1.54 24.67 -5.01
C LEU A 599 -0.12 24.54 -5.56
N ALA A 600 0.40 23.33 -5.73
CA ALA A 600 1.71 23.10 -6.32
C ALA A 600 1.81 23.70 -7.74
N LYS A 601 0.77 23.51 -8.56
CA LYS A 601 0.70 24.13 -9.90
C LYS A 601 0.66 25.65 -9.83
N ALA A 602 -0.10 26.22 -8.89
CA ALA A 602 -0.18 27.66 -8.69
C ALA A 602 1.14 28.27 -8.20
N GLU A 603 1.87 27.54 -7.37
CA GLU A 603 3.14 28.01 -6.80
C GLU A 603 4.34 27.80 -7.73
N GLY A 604 4.17 27.11 -8.87
CA GLY A 604 5.20 26.94 -9.91
C GLY A 604 6.09 25.72 -9.72
N VAL A 605 5.59 24.68 -9.04
CA VAL A 605 6.33 23.43 -8.82
C VAL A 605 6.59 22.70 -10.15
N ARG A 606 7.82 22.24 -10.35
CA ARG A 606 8.25 21.50 -11.54
C ARG A 606 7.64 20.11 -11.59
N ALA A 607 7.75 19.37 -10.49
CA ALA A 607 7.23 18.03 -10.35
C ALA A 607 6.83 17.72 -8.91
N VAL A 608 5.75 16.96 -8.77
CA VAL A 608 5.25 16.40 -7.53
C VAL A 608 5.28 14.88 -7.66
N CYS A 609 6.29 14.26 -7.07
CA CYS A 609 6.40 12.81 -6.99
C CYS A 609 5.59 12.33 -5.79
N TRP A 610 4.39 11.80 -6.04
CA TRP A 610 3.52 11.35 -4.96
C TRP A 610 4.16 10.16 -4.22
N TYR A 611 4.21 10.23 -2.89
CA TYR A 611 4.57 9.12 -2.03
C TYR A 611 3.28 8.58 -1.42
N GLN A 612 2.79 7.41 -1.82
CA GLN A 612 3.38 6.45 -2.76
C GLN A 612 2.26 5.75 -3.55
N PHE A 613 2.60 4.81 -4.42
CA PHE A 613 1.57 4.17 -5.25
C PHE A 613 0.69 3.19 -4.45
N PHE A 614 1.28 2.32 -3.61
CA PHE A 614 0.53 1.32 -2.83
C PHE A 614 0.59 1.60 -1.33
N ASP A 615 -0.42 1.15 -0.60
CA ASP A 615 -0.32 0.92 0.83
C ASP A 615 0.60 -0.28 1.09
N SER A 616 1.84 0.01 1.45
CA SER A 616 2.94 -0.94 1.65
C SER A 616 4.11 -0.21 2.30
N TYR A 617 5.09 -0.95 2.80
CA TYR A 617 6.32 -0.39 3.35
C TYR A 617 7.51 -1.30 3.05
N THR A 618 8.72 -0.75 3.11
CA THR A 618 9.95 -1.40 2.66
C THR A 618 10.31 -2.68 3.41
N ILE A 619 10.01 -2.75 4.71
CA ILE A 619 10.39 -3.88 5.56
C ILE A 619 9.49 -5.10 5.32
N SER A 620 8.19 -4.89 5.04
CA SER A 620 7.25 -5.97 4.70
C SER A 620 6.37 -5.54 3.52
N PRO A 621 6.91 -5.65 2.28
CA PRO A 621 6.13 -5.33 1.09
C PRO A 621 4.82 -6.11 1.05
N MET A 622 3.71 -5.40 0.84
CA MET A 622 2.34 -5.95 0.84
C MET A 622 1.87 -6.56 2.18
N GLY A 623 2.62 -6.43 3.26
CA GLY A 623 2.20 -6.87 4.59
C GLY A 623 1.32 -5.82 5.24
N ALA A 624 0.15 -6.23 5.75
CA ALA A 624 -0.71 -5.32 6.51
C ALA A 624 0.02 -4.82 7.77
N SER A 625 -0.01 -3.52 8.00
CA SER A 625 0.59 -2.88 9.18
C SER A 625 -0.28 -1.70 9.63
N PRO A 626 -1.39 -1.96 10.36
CA PRO A 626 -2.38 -0.93 10.67
C PRO A 626 -1.83 0.21 11.53
N ASP A 627 -0.82 -0.08 12.36
CA ASP A 627 -0.20 0.92 13.25
C ASP A 627 0.95 1.72 12.64
N ASP A 628 1.48 1.28 11.49
CA ASP A 628 2.59 1.94 10.82
C ASP A 628 2.07 2.99 9.83
N VAL A 629 2.38 4.26 10.06
CA VAL A 629 1.99 5.37 9.19
C VAL A 629 2.56 5.21 7.78
N GLU A 630 3.77 4.66 7.64
CA GLU A 630 4.44 4.48 6.34
C GLU A 630 3.65 3.57 5.39
N TYR A 631 2.89 2.63 5.96
CA TYR A 631 2.07 1.71 5.19
C TYR A 631 0.85 2.38 4.52
N HIS A 632 0.37 3.54 4.97
CA HIS A 632 -0.94 4.10 4.54
C HIS A 632 -0.87 5.30 3.57
N PHE A 633 0.27 5.49 2.91
CA PHE A 633 0.49 6.60 1.97
C PHE A 633 0.06 6.31 0.52
N GLY A 634 -0.38 5.10 0.22
CA GLY A 634 -0.74 4.65 -1.13
C GLY A 634 -1.85 5.47 -1.78
N LEU A 635 -1.80 5.57 -3.11
CA LEU A 635 -2.96 5.88 -3.96
C LEU A 635 -3.87 4.66 -4.15
N VAL A 636 -3.32 3.46 -4.01
CA VAL A 636 -4.07 2.20 -4.01
C VAL A 636 -3.86 1.45 -2.70
N ASN A 637 -4.86 0.69 -2.29
CA ASN A 637 -4.80 -0.20 -1.14
C ASN A 637 -3.86 -1.38 -1.40
N ARG A 638 -3.50 -2.10 -0.34
CA ARG A 638 -2.72 -3.36 -0.40
C ARG A 638 -3.40 -4.45 -1.23
N ASP A 639 -4.73 -4.48 -1.30
CA ASP A 639 -5.50 -5.41 -2.14
C ASP A 639 -5.58 -4.98 -3.62
N LEU A 640 -4.78 -3.99 -4.02
CA LEU A 640 -4.75 -3.32 -5.32
C LEU A 640 -5.97 -2.43 -5.62
N GLY A 641 -7.00 -2.39 -4.77
CA GLY A 641 -8.17 -1.54 -4.96
C GLY A 641 -7.81 -0.05 -4.91
N PRO A 642 -8.44 0.82 -5.72
CA PRO A 642 -8.11 2.23 -5.75
C PRO A 642 -8.59 2.93 -4.48
N LYS A 643 -7.76 3.78 -3.88
CA LYS A 643 -8.21 4.70 -2.85
C LYS A 643 -8.85 5.93 -3.51
N PRO A 644 -9.70 6.68 -2.80
CA PRO A 644 -10.22 7.96 -3.26
C PRO A 644 -9.13 8.91 -3.80
N SER A 645 -7.95 8.88 -3.17
CA SER A 645 -6.77 9.62 -3.58
C SER A 645 -6.33 9.37 -5.03
N LEU A 646 -6.46 8.15 -5.56
CA LEU A 646 -6.14 7.85 -6.96
C LEU A 646 -7.04 8.63 -7.93
N LEU A 647 -8.35 8.66 -7.63
CA LEU A 647 -9.32 9.38 -8.46
C LEU A 647 -9.10 10.89 -8.38
N ALA A 648 -8.75 11.41 -7.19
CA ALA A 648 -8.39 12.81 -7.01
C ALA A 648 -7.11 13.18 -7.75
N TYR A 649 -6.09 12.33 -7.70
CA TYR A 649 -4.86 12.51 -8.46
C TYR A 649 -5.17 12.57 -9.96
N ALA A 650 -5.92 11.60 -10.48
CA ALA A 650 -6.31 11.58 -11.90
C ALA A 650 -7.15 12.80 -12.29
N THR A 651 -8.04 13.27 -11.40
CA THR A 651 -8.84 14.47 -11.63
C THR A 651 -7.97 15.71 -11.72
N ALA A 652 -7.02 15.88 -10.80
CA ALA A 652 -6.07 16.98 -10.81
C ALA A 652 -5.20 16.93 -12.08
N ALA A 653 -4.66 15.75 -12.43
CA ALA A 653 -3.85 15.56 -13.63
C ALA A 653 -4.60 15.99 -14.89
N ARG A 654 -5.81 15.47 -15.11
CA ARG A 654 -6.62 15.79 -16.30
C ARG A 654 -6.94 17.27 -16.43
N ALA A 655 -7.20 17.94 -15.30
CA ALA A 655 -7.58 19.34 -15.31
C ALA A 655 -6.39 20.29 -15.43
N LEU A 656 -5.22 19.89 -14.92
CA LEU A 656 -4.07 20.78 -14.71
C LEU A 656 -2.82 20.43 -15.53
N ASP A 657 -2.81 19.33 -16.29
CA ASP A 657 -1.67 18.89 -17.13
C ASP A 657 -1.10 20.05 -17.97
N GLN A 658 -1.98 20.71 -18.72
CA GLN A 658 -1.65 21.86 -19.58
C GLN A 658 -2.12 23.21 -19.01
N ALA A 659 -2.49 23.26 -17.73
CA ALA A 659 -2.92 24.50 -17.11
C ALA A 659 -1.75 25.45 -16.87
N THR A 660 -2.00 26.75 -17.01
CA THR A 660 -1.09 27.82 -16.59
C THR A 660 -1.79 28.63 -15.51
N PHE A 661 -1.14 28.83 -14.37
CA PHE A 661 -1.69 29.64 -13.29
C PHE A 661 -1.83 31.10 -13.72
N VAL A 662 -2.98 31.71 -13.42
CA VAL A 662 -3.27 33.11 -13.73
C VAL A 662 -3.18 33.94 -12.46
N ARG A 663 -4.03 33.64 -11.47
CA ARG A 663 -4.05 34.35 -10.17
C ARG A 663 -4.85 33.61 -9.11
N TRP A 664 -4.68 34.04 -7.86
CA TRP A 664 -5.60 33.72 -6.78
C TRP A 664 -6.94 34.46 -7.01
N VAL A 665 -8.03 33.79 -6.65
CA VAL A 665 -9.38 34.35 -6.63
C VAL A 665 -9.72 34.66 -5.17
N HIS A 666 -10.04 35.92 -4.90
CA HIS A 666 -10.46 36.39 -3.58
C HIS A 666 -11.90 36.89 -3.66
N LEU A 667 -12.74 36.42 -2.75
CA LEU A 667 -14.08 36.96 -2.53
C LEU A 667 -14.10 37.74 -1.22
N ASP A 668 -15.06 38.67 -1.10
CA ASP A 668 -15.16 39.60 0.04
C ASP A 668 -15.47 38.92 1.39
N ASP A 669 -15.81 37.62 1.39
CA ASP A 669 -16.20 36.89 2.60
C ASP A 669 -15.01 36.41 3.47
N GLY A 670 -13.78 36.57 2.98
CA GLY A 670 -12.54 36.21 3.68
C GLY A 670 -12.35 34.72 3.96
N THR A 671 -13.27 33.86 3.52
CA THR A 671 -13.26 32.40 3.78
C THR A 671 -13.37 31.59 2.50
N THR A 672 -13.81 32.18 1.40
CA THR A 672 -13.79 31.57 0.08
C THR A 672 -12.48 31.88 -0.62
N HIS A 673 -11.84 30.83 -1.09
CA HIS A 673 -10.56 30.88 -1.77
C HIS A 673 -10.72 30.28 -3.17
N GLY A 674 -9.85 30.73 -4.07
CA GLY A 674 -9.76 30.07 -5.34
C GLY A 674 -8.46 30.30 -6.09
N LEU A 675 -8.28 29.49 -7.12
CA LEU A 675 -7.18 29.55 -8.08
C LEU A 675 -7.76 29.62 -9.47
N LEU A 676 -7.31 30.57 -10.27
CA LEU A 676 -7.67 30.68 -11.67
C LEU A 676 -6.53 30.18 -12.55
N PHE A 677 -6.86 29.30 -13.49
CA PHE A 677 -5.96 28.77 -14.48
C PHE A 677 -6.48 29.05 -15.89
N SER A 678 -5.55 29.25 -16.82
CA SER A 678 -5.83 29.18 -18.26
C SER A 678 -5.51 27.77 -18.75
N THR A 679 -6.42 27.18 -19.52
CA THR A 679 -6.22 25.84 -20.10
C THR A 679 -6.69 25.83 -21.57
N PRO A 680 -6.32 24.80 -22.35
CA PRO A 680 -6.75 24.68 -23.75
C PRO A 680 -8.28 24.68 -23.93
N ASP A 681 -9.05 24.22 -22.94
CA ASP A 681 -10.52 24.23 -22.98
C ASP A 681 -11.14 25.51 -22.39
N GLY A 682 -10.32 26.54 -22.17
CA GLY A 682 -10.71 27.81 -21.58
C GLY A 682 -10.45 27.89 -20.06
N PRO A 683 -10.87 28.99 -19.42
CA PRO A 683 -10.61 29.24 -18.00
C PRO A 683 -11.12 28.12 -17.09
N LEU A 684 -10.31 27.80 -16.08
CA LEU A 684 -10.60 26.81 -15.05
C LEU A 684 -10.39 27.44 -13.69
N ALA A 685 -11.42 27.45 -12.85
CA ALA A 685 -11.32 27.88 -11.46
C ALA A 685 -11.33 26.66 -10.53
N VAL A 686 -10.47 26.65 -9.51
CA VAL A 686 -10.58 25.74 -8.36
C VAL A 686 -11.05 26.57 -7.19
N LEU A 687 -12.22 26.26 -6.62
CA LEU A 687 -12.82 27.02 -5.52
C LEU A 687 -13.08 26.12 -4.30
N TRP A 688 -12.94 26.68 -3.10
CA TRP A 688 -13.27 26.04 -1.81
C TRP A 688 -13.56 27.11 -0.75
N ASN A 689 -14.13 26.70 0.38
CA ASN A 689 -14.46 27.58 1.50
C ASN A 689 -13.92 27.02 2.84
N ARG A 690 -13.45 27.90 3.72
CA ARG A 690 -12.83 27.55 5.01
C ARG A 690 -13.66 27.98 6.22
N ALA A 691 -14.98 28.05 6.09
CA ALA A 691 -15.88 28.36 7.21
C ALA A 691 -15.77 27.36 8.38
N ASP A 692 -15.42 26.09 8.09
CA ASP A 692 -15.17 25.06 9.10
C ASP A 692 -13.71 25.05 9.62
N GLY A 693 -12.86 25.97 9.12
CA GLY A 693 -11.45 26.09 9.49
C GLY A 693 -10.50 25.19 8.69
N TYR A 694 -9.26 25.10 9.18
CA TYR A 694 -8.14 24.42 8.52
C TYR A 694 -7.73 23.12 9.23
N ILE A 695 -8.15 22.93 10.49
CA ILE A 695 -7.72 21.82 11.33
C ILE A 695 -8.74 20.68 11.18
N LEU A 696 -8.26 19.51 10.79
CA LEU A 696 -9.03 18.30 10.52
C LEU A 696 -9.11 17.41 11.78
N ASN A 697 -10.12 16.54 11.81
CA ASN A 697 -10.30 15.51 12.85
C ASN A 697 -10.28 16.10 14.28
N THR A 698 -11.04 17.17 14.49
CA THR A 698 -11.10 17.90 15.76
C THR A 698 -12.23 17.43 16.68
N ASP A 699 -13.11 16.55 16.20
CA ASP A 699 -14.26 16.09 16.97
C ASP A 699 -13.84 15.20 18.14
N GLY A 700 -14.54 15.35 19.27
CA GLY A 700 -14.34 14.55 20.48
C GLY A 700 -13.16 14.99 21.36
N THR A 701 -12.96 14.28 22.47
CA THR A 701 -11.87 14.55 23.41
C THR A 701 -10.61 13.81 22.98
N ARG A 702 -9.50 14.52 22.80
CA ARG A 702 -8.18 13.95 22.49
C ARG A 702 -7.52 13.40 23.76
N THR A 703 -7.60 12.09 23.98
CA THR A 703 -6.89 11.42 25.08
C THR A 703 -5.64 10.67 24.63
N ASP A 704 -5.55 10.34 23.35
CA ASP A 704 -4.43 9.63 22.71
C ASP A 704 -4.38 9.95 21.19
N TRP A 705 -3.70 9.12 20.41
CA TRP A 705 -3.58 9.25 18.95
C TRP A 705 -4.86 8.86 18.19
N ARG A 706 -5.84 8.24 18.86
CA ARG A 706 -7.00 7.62 18.23
C ARG A 706 -8.06 8.66 17.89
N PHE A 707 -8.66 8.49 16.72
CA PHE A 707 -9.85 9.22 16.27
C PHE A 707 -10.69 8.24 15.47
N PRO A 708 -11.95 7.92 15.85
CA PRO A 708 -12.77 7.00 15.08
C PRO A 708 -13.09 7.60 13.71
N ALA A 709 -12.34 7.19 12.68
CA ALA A 709 -12.46 7.80 11.37
C ALA A 709 -13.85 7.49 10.78
N PRO A 710 -14.53 8.48 10.20
CA PRO A 710 -15.77 8.23 9.49
C PRO A 710 -15.54 7.48 8.18
N GLU A 711 -16.57 6.77 7.74
CA GLU A 711 -16.64 6.20 6.39
C GLU A 711 -16.57 7.29 5.31
N MET A 712 -16.03 6.96 4.14
CA MET A 712 -15.73 7.93 3.07
C MET A 712 -16.91 8.77 2.54
N TRP A 713 -18.15 8.30 2.75
CA TRP A 713 -19.37 9.00 2.35
C TRP A 713 -19.95 9.95 3.38
N GLN A 714 -19.34 10.02 4.58
CA GLN A 714 -19.72 11.02 5.54
C GLN A 714 -19.06 12.33 5.15
N ASP A 715 -19.88 13.37 5.05
CA ASP A 715 -19.46 14.71 4.68
C ASP A 715 -18.71 15.35 5.86
N PRO A 716 -17.40 15.64 5.73
CA PRO A 716 -16.64 16.22 6.82
C PRO A 716 -16.78 17.75 6.92
N TRP A 717 -17.46 18.38 5.95
CA TRP A 717 -17.63 19.84 5.88
C TRP A 717 -19.08 20.24 6.12
N PRO A 718 -19.53 20.37 7.37
CA PRO A 718 -20.94 20.64 7.66
C PRO A 718 -21.42 22.01 7.16
N THR A 719 -20.54 23.00 7.00
CA THR A 719 -20.94 24.34 6.55
C THR A 719 -20.96 24.43 5.03
N LYS A 720 -22.12 24.81 4.47
CA LYS A 720 -22.35 25.00 3.04
C LYS A 720 -22.59 26.46 2.71
N THR A 721 -21.63 27.10 2.04
CA THR A 721 -21.64 28.53 1.70
C THR A 721 -22.22 28.73 0.30
N GLN A 722 -23.26 29.56 0.18
CA GLN A 722 -23.83 29.91 -1.13
C GLN A 722 -23.09 31.12 -1.71
N VAL A 723 -22.62 30.99 -2.95
CA VAL A 723 -21.91 32.06 -3.66
C VAL A 723 -22.54 32.25 -5.03
N SER A 724 -22.82 33.52 -5.38
CA SER A 724 -23.25 33.91 -6.72
C SER A 724 -22.07 34.48 -7.48
N LEU A 725 -21.66 33.82 -8.56
CA LEU A 725 -20.54 34.27 -9.39
C LEU A 725 -20.99 34.57 -10.82
N PRO A 726 -20.41 35.60 -11.47
CA PRO A 726 -20.63 35.83 -12.89
C PRO A 726 -20.25 34.59 -13.70
N ALA A 727 -21.10 34.23 -14.67
CA ALA A 727 -20.93 33.03 -15.45
C ALA A 727 -21.50 33.18 -16.86
N ALA A 728 -21.05 32.32 -17.75
CA ALA A 728 -21.67 32.10 -19.04
C ALA A 728 -23.08 31.48 -18.88
N SER A 729 -23.67 30.96 -19.94
CA SER A 729 -25.00 30.31 -19.87
C SER A 729 -25.00 28.99 -19.07
N LEU A 730 -23.84 28.35 -18.91
CA LEU A 730 -23.69 27.04 -18.29
C LEU A 730 -22.33 26.93 -17.58
N VAL A 731 -22.33 26.39 -16.36
CA VAL A 731 -21.11 26.07 -15.62
C VAL A 731 -21.01 24.57 -15.43
N THR A 732 -19.84 24.01 -15.72
CA THR A 732 -19.52 22.61 -15.39
C THR A 732 -18.73 22.58 -14.09
N GLU A 733 -19.27 21.91 -13.07
CA GLU A 733 -18.55 21.60 -11.83
C GLU A 733 -17.98 20.18 -11.92
N THR A 734 -16.74 20.00 -11.49
CA THR A 734 -16.10 18.69 -11.31
C THR A 734 -15.66 18.51 -9.86
N ASP A 735 -16.01 17.37 -9.26
CA ASP A 735 -15.60 17.02 -7.90
C ASP A 735 -14.24 16.31 -7.84
N ALA A 736 -13.74 16.03 -6.63
CA ALA A 736 -12.47 15.34 -6.42
C ALA A 736 -12.46 13.88 -6.94
N PHE A 737 -13.60 13.30 -7.30
CA PHE A 737 -13.68 11.96 -7.89
C PHE A 737 -13.75 12.01 -9.43
N GLY A 738 -13.75 13.21 -10.00
CA GLY A 738 -13.81 13.47 -11.44
C GLY A 738 -15.23 13.51 -12.00
N ARG A 739 -16.27 13.44 -11.15
CA ARG A 739 -17.65 13.49 -11.62
C ARG A 739 -18.02 14.91 -11.98
N THR A 740 -18.72 15.05 -13.10
CA THR A 740 -19.16 16.34 -13.60
C THR A 740 -20.66 16.55 -13.39
N ARG A 741 -21.07 17.75 -12.99
CA ARG A 741 -22.47 18.20 -13.07
C ARG A 741 -22.57 19.56 -13.74
N GLN A 742 -23.71 19.81 -14.37
CA GLN A 742 -24.02 21.08 -15.00
C GLN A 742 -24.83 21.97 -14.07
N ILE A 743 -24.42 23.24 -13.93
CA ILE A 743 -25.08 24.27 -13.14
C ILE A 743 -25.65 25.29 -14.11
N ALA A 744 -26.98 25.42 -14.11
CA ALA A 744 -27.68 26.38 -14.94
C ALA A 744 -27.45 27.81 -14.40
N CYS A 745 -27.22 28.74 -15.31
CA CYS A 745 -26.99 30.14 -14.97
C CYS A 745 -28.28 30.95 -15.18
N ALA A 746 -28.59 31.85 -14.24
CA ALA A 746 -29.75 32.73 -14.30
C ALA A 746 -29.28 34.17 -14.16
N GLY A 747 -29.69 35.04 -15.11
CA GLY A 747 -29.29 36.46 -15.09
C GLY A 747 -27.77 36.69 -15.22
N GLY A 748 -27.05 35.81 -15.92
CA GLY A 748 -25.58 35.90 -16.06
C GLY A 748 -24.80 35.50 -14.81
N GLN A 749 -25.45 34.77 -13.90
CA GLN A 749 -24.87 34.33 -12.63
C GLN A 749 -25.06 32.83 -12.45
N ALA A 750 -24.05 32.16 -11.91
CA ALA A 750 -24.14 30.79 -11.39
C ALA A 750 -24.29 30.83 -9.87
N GLN A 751 -25.25 30.07 -9.34
CA GLN A 751 -25.38 29.84 -7.91
C GLN A 751 -24.59 28.58 -7.54
N LEU A 752 -23.54 28.76 -6.75
CA LEU A 752 -22.64 27.71 -6.31
C LEU A 752 -22.83 27.44 -4.82
N THR A 753 -22.68 26.19 -4.41
CA THR A 753 -22.57 25.81 -3.01
C THR A 753 -21.16 25.31 -2.76
N LEU A 754 -20.40 26.07 -1.98
CA LEU A 754 -19.00 25.78 -1.64
C LEU A 754 -18.89 25.28 -0.20
N ASP A 755 -17.89 24.46 0.06
CA ASP A 755 -17.52 23.94 1.37
C ASP A 755 -16.00 23.69 1.38
N GLY A 756 -15.48 22.98 2.39
CA GLY A 756 -14.04 22.71 2.48
C GLY A 756 -13.47 21.81 1.39
N ALA A 757 -14.32 21.10 0.62
CA ALA A 757 -13.88 20.28 -0.49
C ALA A 757 -13.57 21.16 -1.72
N PRO A 758 -12.36 21.07 -2.31
CA PRO A 758 -12.08 21.75 -3.56
C PRO A 758 -12.96 21.21 -4.70
N ARG A 759 -13.46 22.14 -5.52
CA ARG A 759 -14.25 21.86 -6.72
C ARG A 759 -13.70 22.64 -7.89
N LEU A 760 -13.71 22.02 -9.07
CA LEU A 760 -13.24 22.64 -10.30
C LEU A 760 -14.44 23.16 -11.11
N TYR A 761 -14.33 24.36 -11.64
CA TYR A 761 -15.39 25.04 -12.37
C TYR A 761 -14.91 25.54 -13.73
N ARG A 762 -15.66 25.23 -14.78
CA ARG A 762 -15.50 25.82 -16.12
C ARG A 762 -16.76 26.58 -16.50
N GLY A 763 -16.59 27.72 -17.18
CA GLY A 763 -17.70 28.60 -17.61
C GLY A 763 -18.02 29.76 -16.65
N LEU A 764 -17.26 29.91 -15.56
CA LEU A 764 -17.30 31.13 -14.73
C LEU A 764 -16.59 32.28 -15.44
N LEU A 765 -17.12 33.49 -15.30
CA LEU A 765 -16.57 34.73 -15.83
C LEU A 765 -15.90 35.51 -14.69
N LEU A 766 -14.77 34.98 -14.23
CA LEU A 766 -14.00 35.58 -13.14
C LEU A 766 -12.99 36.59 -13.68
N ASP A 767 -13.36 37.34 -14.72
CA ASP A 767 -12.51 38.39 -15.33
C ASP A 767 -12.15 39.46 -14.28
N ASP A 768 -11.06 40.19 -14.53
CA ASP A 768 -10.49 41.20 -13.63
C ASP A 768 -11.44 42.35 -13.24
#